data_AF-J0QPM8-F1
#
_entry.id   AF-J0QPM8-F1
#
_cell.length_a   1.000
_cell.length_b   1.000
_cell.length_c   1.000
_cell.angle_alpha   90.00
_cell.angle_beta   90.00
_cell.angle_gamma   90.00
#
_symmetry.space_group_name_H-M   'P 1'
#
loop_
_entity.id
_entity.type
_entity.pdbx_description
1 polymer ?
#
loop_
_entity_poly.entity_id
_entity_poly.type
_entity_poly.pdbx_seq_one_letter_code
_entity_poly.pdbx_strand_id
1 'polypeptide(L)'
;MFKNYLSLCRFTTVIFFFAHNADAGDDPSGKKQYSCDESASFYYCSDGETHEISRKTYKLMGESSDAAIEASGENTLIEGDVIIINSVANTNGYSEKNAWTTGVKASNGGGVALFNSMLNEVSIGADVNDEGAFEIQDGVIKATRMGISVAGEKSFVSLTKTEIKTHADAIGLLSHNSAKIYMKGGKIDFTDGIGVQTGGGGEINLEEVSITGKGKRIKNTDNHRDGSAFSMLQGKGALDFQKGNVKVNDVHGIVVQGNDNNTAHIKYSNVFVRGNASYGMRFFWEAVFDETKTIIPGKGAIHLTKTTFTVPESTAIYSHEFESSVKLSQHSTLSGDSLLKAVEHSNVKIEANTSILVGGAHVDKNSTANVELKNGSKWILSQPKYGKLKNSDVSGSQLGDYSFISSLKLIDSSLIFKELKSNTTDGYQTLLIGKGSGTVYHAKDNAYLYLNTYFDKGGNLQEQKTDRLLINGDVLGQTTVHVYKVSGSPGAFTGDGGNNQGISIIQVYGQAAQDSFQLKGGYVTLEDSPYQYHLKSYGPSSTLGAADSNQRVLKNTGKFWDFRLESKLVDSASFDITEIFPVLDVASTNDDVSSFPKIHPSVTGSEVDAIDSNTKPKPQEPSLSSPVASSDRDSSFIVTPPNTPDISVLEVQHPPLVSPPPSVSRPASG
;
A
#
# COMPACT_ATOMS: atom_id res chain seq x y z
N MET A 1 19.89 -65.48 -9.17
CA MET A 1 18.53 -65.91 -8.82
C MET A 1 18.11 -65.21 -7.53
N PHE A 2 17.06 -64.37 -7.64
CA PHE A 2 16.17 -63.75 -6.63
C PHE A 2 16.64 -63.44 -5.20
N LYS A 3 16.44 -62.16 -4.81
CA LYS A 3 15.60 -61.67 -3.68
C LYS A 3 15.56 -60.12 -3.73
N ASN A 4 14.39 -59.50 -3.96
CA ASN A 4 13.46 -58.89 -2.96
C ASN A 4 14.09 -57.71 -2.18
N TYR A 5 13.47 -56.57 -1.86
CA TYR A 5 12.23 -55.82 -2.20
C TYR A 5 12.35 -54.49 -1.37
N LEU A 6 11.59 -53.44 -1.73
CA LEU A 6 11.37 -52.17 -0.99
C LEU A 6 12.53 -51.14 -0.88
N SER A 7 12.31 -49.97 -1.47
CA SER A 7 12.72 -48.70 -0.86
C SER A 7 11.67 -47.64 -1.22
N LEU A 8 10.81 -47.33 -0.25
CA LEU A 8 9.95 -46.16 -0.28
C LEU A 8 10.81 -44.94 0.06
N CYS A 9 10.94 -44.01 -0.88
CA CYS A 9 11.36 -42.65 -0.60
C CYS A 9 10.29 -41.97 0.26
N ARG A 10 10.58 -41.71 1.53
CA ARG A 10 9.92 -40.64 2.29
C ARG A 10 10.86 -39.43 2.39
N PHE A 11 10.19 -38.29 2.35
CA PHE A 11 10.66 -36.95 2.03
C PHE A 11 11.61 -36.36 3.08
N THR A 12 12.32 -35.32 2.64
CA THR A 12 13.20 -34.43 3.40
C THR A 12 12.52 -33.84 4.64
N THR A 13 12.71 -34.45 5.80
CA THR A 13 12.41 -33.89 7.12
C THR A 13 13.39 -32.76 7.42
N VAL A 14 12.89 -31.57 7.77
CA VAL A 14 13.71 -30.58 8.48
C VAL A 14 13.82 -31.10 9.91
N ILE A 15 14.85 -31.91 10.17
CA ILE A 15 15.17 -32.39 11.52
C ILE A 15 15.47 -31.16 12.38
N PHE A 16 14.75 -30.99 13.49
CA PHE A 16 15.05 -29.98 14.50
C PHE A 16 16.49 -30.20 15.01
N PHE A 17 17.43 -29.34 14.61
CA PHE A 17 18.78 -29.36 15.15
C PHE A 17 18.80 -28.51 16.43
N PHE A 18 18.56 -29.14 17.57
CA PHE A 18 18.73 -28.49 18.88
C PHE A 18 20.24 -28.33 19.16
N ALA A 19 20.69 -27.07 19.28
CA ALA A 19 22.03 -26.77 19.76
C ALA A 19 22.08 -26.97 21.28
N HIS A 20 22.97 -27.84 21.75
CA HIS A 20 23.08 -28.22 23.16
C HIS A 20 23.55 -27.02 23.97
N ASN A 21 22.74 -26.56 24.92
CA ASN A 21 23.20 -25.74 26.03
C ASN A 21 22.50 -26.23 27.29
N ALA A 22 23.22 -27.04 28.05
CA ALA A 22 22.78 -27.48 29.37
C ALA A 22 22.73 -26.28 30.32
N ASP A 23 21.53 -25.86 30.71
CA ASP A 23 21.32 -25.16 31.97
C ASP A 23 20.07 -25.71 32.66
N ALA A 24 20.26 -26.23 33.86
CA ALA A 24 19.24 -26.90 34.65
C ALA A 24 18.62 -25.87 35.61
N GLY A 25 17.33 -25.58 35.44
CA GLY A 25 16.57 -24.69 36.32
C GLY A 25 15.28 -25.34 36.82
N ASP A 26 15.21 -25.56 38.13
CA ASP A 26 14.11 -26.14 38.90
C ASP A 26 12.77 -25.36 38.81
N ASP A 27 11.68 -26.12 38.76
CA ASP A 27 10.27 -25.71 38.90
C ASP A 27 9.89 -25.53 40.39
N PRO A 28 9.03 -24.54 40.72
CA PRO A 28 7.81 -24.97 41.41
C PRO A 28 6.56 -24.13 41.10
N SER A 29 5.53 -24.72 40.50
CA SER A 29 4.16 -24.70 41.08
C SER A 29 3.14 -25.61 40.36
N GLY A 30 2.48 -26.50 41.12
CA GLY A 30 1.23 -27.19 40.74
C GLY A 30 1.39 -28.31 39.70
N LYS A 31 1.78 -29.51 40.15
CA LYS A 31 2.15 -30.65 39.28
C LYS A 31 1.08 -31.03 38.24
N LYS A 32 1.23 -30.55 37.01
CA LYS A 32 0.76 -31.26 35.80
C LYS A 32 1.46 -32.61 35.76
N GLN A 33 0.71 -33.69 35.58
CA GLN A 33 1.30 -35.03 35.48
C GLN A 33 1.64 -35.34 34.02
N TYR A 34 2.86 -35.01 33.61
CA TYR A 34 3.44 -35.45 32.34
C TYR A 34 3.59 -36.96 32.38
N SER A 35 2.78 -37.66 31.59
CA SER A 35 2.71 -39.13 31.61
C SER A 35 2.87 -39.75 30.22
N CYS A 36 2.95 -38.93 29.16
CA CYS A 36 2.95 -39.38 27.76
C CYS A 36 1.88 -40.46 27.49
N ASP A 37 0.77 -40.41 28.23
CA ASP A 37 -0.23 -41.45 28.21
C ASP A 37 -1.18 -41.22 27.03
N GLU A 38 -1.03 -42.06 26.01
CA GLU A 38 -1.88 -42.08 24.82
C GLU A 38 -3.38 -42.31 25.10
N SER A 39 -3.73 -42.79 26.30
CA SER A 39 -5.10 -43.02 26.75
C SER A 39 -5.68 -41.84 27.53
N ALA A 40 -4.83 -40.87 27.91
CA ALA A 40 -5.27 -39.67 28.60
C ALA A 40 -6.08 -38.76 27.67
N SER A 41 -6.93 -37.93 28.27
CA SER A 41 -7.72 -36.92 27.54
C SER A 41 -6.87 -35.78 26.97
N PHE A 42 -5.63 -35.68 27.44
CA PHE A 42 -4.62 -34.70 27.05
C PHE A 42 -3.27 -35.42 26.90
N TYR A 43 -2.46 -35.04 25.92
CA TYR A 43 -1.20 -35.73 25.64
C TYR A 43 0.00 -34.83 25.98
N TYR A 44 0.63 -35.08 27.13
CA TYR A 44 1.70 -34.25 27.69
C TYR A 44 2.98 -35.04 27.85
N CYS A 45 4.06 -34.54 27.24
CA CYS A 45 5.40 -35.11 27.34
C CYS A 45 6.44 -34.08 27.76
N SER A 46 7.38 -34.54 28.58
CA SER A 46 8.51 -33.73 29.06
C SER A 46 9.73 -34.54 29.45
N ASP A 47 9.91 -35.70 28.84
CA ASP A 47 10.88 -36.71 29.24
C ASP A 47 12.19 -36.70 28.44
N GLY A 48 12.31 -35.79 27.47
CA GLY A 48 13.48 -35.69 26.59
C GLY A 48 13.52 -36.74 25.49
N GLU A 49 12.41 -37.45 25.26
CA GLU A 49 12.31 -38.53 24.28
C GLU A 49 11.39 -38.17 23.11
N THR A 50 11.46 -38.96 22.03
CA THR A 50 10.56 -38.84 20.87
C THR A 50 9.38 -39.79 21.01
N HIS A 51 8.17 -39.28 20.80
CA HIS A 51 6.92 -40.01 20.91
C HIS A 51 6.13 -39.92 19.60
N GLU A 52 5.69 -41.07 19.08
CA GLU A 52 4.86 -41.13 17.88
C GLU A 52 3.40 -41.43 18.26
N ILE A 53 2.48 -40.60 17.81
CA ILE A 53 1.03 -40.80 17.94
C ILE A 53 0.36 -40.80 16.57
N SER A 54 -0.68 -41.61 16.36
CA SER A 54 -1.39 -41.59 15.09
C SER A 54 -2.87 -41.91 15.22
N ARG A 55 -3.67 -41.31 14.32
CA ARG A 55 -5.13 -41.54 14.20
C ARG A 55 -5.90 -41.33 15.51
N LYS A 56 -5.46 -40.35 16.31
CA LYS A 56 -6.10 -39.99 17.58
C LYS A 56 -7.07 -38.83 17.39
N THR A 57 -8.09 -38.81 18.22
CA THR A 57 -9.01 -37.67 18.32
C THR A 57 -9.11 -37.22 19.77
N TYR A 58 -8.69 -35.98 20.02
CA TYR A 58 -8.80 -35.32 21.31
C TYR A 58 -10.04 -34.43 21.30
N LYS A 59 -10.95 -34.63 22.26
CA LYS A 59 -12.19 -33.86 22.41
C LYS A 59 -12.28 -33.33 23.83
N LEU A 60 -12.44 -32.02 23.98
CA LEU A 60 -12.70 -31.43 25.29
C LEU A 60 -14.17 -31.64 25.68
N MET A 61 -14.44 -32.04 26.91
CA MET A 61 -15.77 -32.03 27.51
C MET A 61 -15.78 -31.05 28.69
N GLY A 62 -15.69 -29.74 28.42
CA GLY A 62 -15.69 -28.68 29.45
C GLY A 62 -14.75 -27.51 29.12
N GLU A 63 -14.40 -26.70 30.13
CA GLU A 63 -13.32 -25.70 30.03
C GLU A 63 -11.98 -26.35 30.42
N SER A 64 -10.90 -26.06 29.68
CA SER A 64 -9.54 -26.39 30.08
C SER A 64 -8.58 -25.26 29.69
N SER A 65 -7.74 -24.86 30.65
CA SER A 65 -6.63 -23.93 30.44
C SER A 65 -5.45 -24.58 29.73
N ASP A 66 -5.44 -25.91 29.60
CA ASP A 66 -4.29 -26.65 29.09
C ASP A 66 -4.42 -26.96 27.59
N ALA A 67 -3.29 -27.33 26.98
CA ALA A 67 -3.24 -27.71 25.57
C ALA A 67 -3.80 -29.13 25.35
N ALA A 68 -4.25 -29.47 24.15
CA ALA A 68 -4.60 -30.87 23.85
C ALA A 68 -3.34 -31.73 23.72
N ILE A 69 -2.29 -31.16 23.14
CA ILE A 69 -0.96 -31.75 23.02
C ILE A 69 0.06 -30.74 23.54
N GLU A 70 0.91 -31.14 24.49
CA GLU A 70 1.98 -30.31 25.05
C GLU A 70 3.30 -31.10 25.03
N ALA A 71 4.31 -30.57 24.35
CA ALA A 71 5.70 -30.99 24.49
C ALA A 71 6.48 -29.90 25.21
N SER A 72 7.05 -30.22 26.37
CA SER A 72 7.82 -29.28 27.17
C SER A 72 9.12 -29.90 27.64
N GLY A 73 10.28 -29.24 27.47
CA GLY A 73 11.56 -29.76 27.96
C GLY A 73 12.47 -30.24 26.83
N GLU A 74 13.76 -30.00 27.00
CA GLU A 74 14.78 -30.16 25.97
C GLU A 74 14.75 -31.58 25.37
N ASN A 75 14.79 -31.67 24.04
CA ASN A 75 14.77 -32.92 23.26
C ASN A 75 13.46 -33.74 23.31
N THR A 76 12.42 -33.27 24.00
CA THR A 76 11.11 -33.93 23.93
C THR A 76 10.46 -33.62 22.58
N LEU A 77 10.10 -34.64 21.79
CA LEU A 77 9.46 -34.48 20.49
C LEU A 77 8.19 -35.32 20.42
N ILE A 78 7.08 -34.73 19.99
CA ILE A 78 5.84 -35.45 19.70
C ILE A 78 5.58 -35.40 18.19
N GLU A 79 5.61 -36.55 17.52
CA GLU A 79 5.25 -36.69 16.11
C GLU A 79 3.85 -37.30 15.98
N GLY A 80 2.96 -36.61 15.28
CA GLY A 80 1.56 -36.99 15.12
C GLY A 80 1.15 -37.15 13.66
N ASP A 81 0.49 -38.25 13.28
CA ASP A 81 -0.14 -38.41 11.96
C ASP A 81 -1.65 -38.63 12.06
N VAL A 82 -2.43 -37.88 11.28
CA VAL A 82 -3.91 -37.92 11.28
C VAL A 82 -4.47 -37.67 12.68
N ILE A 83 -4.04 -36.58 13.31
CA ILE A 83 -4.52 -36.14 14.61
C ILE A 83 -5.68 -35.16 14.45
N ILE A 84 -6.74 -35.36 15.23
CA ILE A 84 -7.90 -34.45 15.24
C ILE A 84 -8.09 -33.89 16.64
N ILE A 85 -7.93 -32.57 16.79
CA ILE A 85 -8.27 -31.85 18.02
C ILE A 85 -9.58 -31.11 17.77
N ASN A 86 -10.63 -31.47 18.50
CA ASN A 86 -11.95 -30.84 18.38
C ASN A 86 -12.31 -30.14 19.69
N SER A 87 -12.70 -28.87 19.58
CA SER A 87 -13.40 -28.19 20.66
C SER A 87 -14.93 -28.30 20.50
N VAL A 88 -15.66 -28.18 21.61
CA VAL A 88 -17.14 -28.21 21.58
C VAL A 88 -17.67 -26.79 21.32
N ALA A 89 -18.18 -26.57 20.11
CA ALA A 89 -18.95 -25.36 19.81
C ALA A 89 -20.34 -25.47 20.45
N ASN A 90 -20.64 -24.65 21.47
CA ASN A 90 -22.02 -24.51 21.95
C ASN A 90 -22.87 -23.81 20.88
N THR A 91 -24.07 -24.35 20.65
CA THR A 91 -25.05 -23.93 19.63
C THR A 91 -25.68 -22.54 19.85
N ASN A 92 -25.21 -21.76 20.82
CA ASN A 92 -25.66 -20.40 21.07
C ASN A 92 -24.44 -19.49 20.97
N GLY A 93 -24.39 -18.68 19.91
CA GLY A 93 -23.25 -17.82 19.57
C GLY A 93 -22.70 -17.02 20.76
N TYR A 94 -21.38 -16.84 20.75
CA TYR A 94 -20.59 -15.99 21.64
C TYR A 94 -20.59 -16.37 23.12
N SER A 95 -20.15 -17.57 23.43
CA SER A 95 -19.66 -17.89 24.76
C SER A 95 -18.27 -18.54 24.65
N GLU A 96 -17.21 -17.79 25.01
CA GLU A 96 -15.82 -18.25 25.16
C GLU A 96 -15.65 -19.36 26.22
N LYS A 97 -16.74 -19.85 26.81
CA LYS A 97 -16.75 -20.70 28.00
C LYS A 97 -16.61 -22.20 27.75
N ASN A 98 -16.24 -22.67 26.55
CA ASN A 98 -16.08 -24.10 26.26
C ASN A 98 -15.09 -24.39 25.10
N ALA A 99 -14.07 -23.54 24.92
CA ALA A 99 -13.01 -23.75 23.94
C ALA A 99 -11.75 -24.32 24.60
N TRP A 100 -11.03 -25.23 23.92
CA TRP A 100 -9.61 -25.46 24.23
C TRP A 100 -8.90 -24.10 24.23
N THR A 101 -8.21 -23.76 25.32
CA THR A 101 -7.43 -22.53 25.35
C THR A 101 -6.33 -22.59 24.28
N THR A 102 -5.69 -23.76 24.14
CA THR A 102 -4.65 -24.01 23.15
C THR A 102 -4.81 -25.43 22.56
N GLY A 103 -4.64 -25.59 21.25
CA GLY A 103 -4.63 -26.90 20.60
C GLY A 103 -3.31 -27.62 20.85
N VAL A 104 -2.21 -26.99 20.44
CA VAL A 104 -0.84 -27.51 20.59
C VAL A 104 0.02 -26.51 21.35
N LYS A 105 0.81 -26.97 22.30
CA LYS A 105 1.82 -26.16 22.98
C LYS A 105 3.20 -26.79 22.88
N ALA A 106 4.20 -25.98 22.56
CA ALA A 106 5.60 -26.39 22.54
C ALA A 106 6.44 -25.36 23.30
N SER A 107 7.19 -25.80 24.32
CA SER A 107 7.97 -24.90 25.17
C SER A 107 9.23 -25.54 25.74
N ASN A 108 10.13 -24.74 26.32
CA ASN A 108 11.37 -25.19 26.97
C ASN A 108 12.19 -26.16 26.10
N GLY A 109 12.37 -25.86 24.81
CA GLY A 109 13.08 -26.72 23.86
C GLY A 109 12.32 -27.98 23.38
N GLY A 110 11.05 -28.15 23.75
CA GLY A 110 10.19 -29.23 23.28
C GLY A 110 9.65 -28.97 21.86
N GLY A 111 9.37 -30.04 21.12
CA GLY A 111 8.89 -30.00 19.74
C GLY A 111 7.58 -30.78 19.51
N VAL A 112 6.73 -30.27 18.63
CA VAL A 112 5.55 -31.01 18.12
C VAL A 112 5.52 -30.95 16.60
N ALA A 113 5.40 -32.10 15.93
CA ALA A 113 5.26 -32.20 14.48
C ALA A 113 3.96 -32.94 14.12
N LEU A 114 3.06 -32.31 13.36
CA LEU A 114 1.78 -32.88 12.98
C LEU A 114 1.62 -33.02 11.45
N PHE A 115 1.20 -34.19 11.00
CA PHE A 115 0.98 -34.51 9.59
C PHE A 115 -0.49 -34.85 9.35
N ASN A 116 -1.07 -34.34 8.25
CA ASN A 116 -2.46 -34.64 7.85
C ASN A 116 -3.49 -34.40 8.96
N SER A 117 -3.24 -33.41 9.82
CA SER A 117 -3.94 -33.22 11.09
C SER A 117 -4.85 -32.00 11.09
N MET A 118 -5.87 -32.02 11.95
CA MET A 118 -6.87 -30.96 12.04
C MET A 118 -7.04 -30.46 13.47
N LEU A 119 -6.90 -29.15 13.66
CA LEU A 119 -7.19 -28.44 14.89
C LEU A 119 -8.46 -27.62 14.63
N ASN A 120 -9.58 -28.01 15.23
CA ASN A 120 -10.89 -27.50 14.87
C ASN A 120 -11.58 -26.80 16.06
N GLU A 121 -11.89 -25.52 15.86
CA GLU A 121 -12.56 -24.64 16.83
C GLU A 121 -11.79 -24.44 18.15
N VAL A 122 -10.46 -24.45 18.08
CA VAL A 122 -9.59 -24.16 19.23
C VAL A 122 -9.43 -22.65 19.43
N SER A 123 -9.16 -22.17 20.64
CA SER A 123 -8.94 -20.73 20.86
C SER A 123 -7.62 -20.28 20.23
N ILE A 124 -6.53 -20.96 20.60
CA ILE A 124 -5.21 -20.82 19.98
C ILE A 124 -4.88 -22.14 19.28
N GLY A 125 -4.53 -22.10 17.99
CA GLY A 125 -4.11 -23.32 17.27
C GLY A 125 -2.83 -23.91 17.83
N ALA A 126 -1.76 -23.13 17.78
CA ALA A 126 -0.50 -23.47 18.44
C ALA A 126 0.09 -22.27 19.21
N ASP A 127 0.63 -22.55 20.40
CA ASP A 127 1.39 -21.60 21.21
C ASP A 127 2.81 -22.14 21.41
N VAL A 128 3.81 -21.39 20.94
CA VAL A 128 5.20 -21.82 20.88
C VAL A 128 6.09 -20.76 21.53
N ASN A 129 6.79 -21.12 22.59
CA ASN A 129 7.64 -20.21 23.35
C ASN A 129 8.88 -20.92 23.91
N ASP A 130 9.78 -20.16 24.55
CA ASP A 130 10.92 -20.71 25.30
C ASP A 130 11.73 -21.78 24.54
N GLU A 131 12.19 -21.44 23.34
CA GLU A 131 12.93 -22.33 22.43
C GLU A 131 12.12 -23.53 21.88
N GLY A 132 10.80 -23.51 22.04
CA GLY A 132 9.91 -24.53 21.53
C GLY A 132 9.79 -24.53 20.00
N ALA A 133 9.34 -25.65 19.45
CA ALA A 133 9.19 -25.81 18.02
C ALA A 133 7.87 -26.49 17.61
N PHE A 134 7.26 -26.00 16.53
CA PHE A 134 6.05 -26.62 15.98
C PHE A 134 6.12 -26.77 14.45
N GLU A 135 5.84 -27.97 13.96
CA GLU A 135 5.69 -28.27 12.55
C GLU A 135 4.28 -28.77 12.27
N ILE A 136 3.69 -28.31 11.16
CA ILE A 136 2.51 -28.95 10.61
C ILE A 136 2.56 -29.00 9.09
N GLN A 137 2.24 -30.18 8.55
CA GLN A 137 2.17 -30.42 7.11
C GLN A 137 0.80 -30.98 6.70
N ASP A 138 0.27 -30.45 5.59
CA ASP A 138 -1.00 -30.86 4.99
C ASP A 138 -2.16 -30.82 6.03
N GLY A 139 -2.09 -29.85 6.95
CA GLY A 139 -3.00 -29.71 8.08
C GLY A 139 -3.98 -28.56 7.95
N VAL A 140 -4.99 -28.55 8.83
CA VAL A 140 -6.01 -27.49 8.92
C VAL A 140 -6.11 -26.98 10.35
N ILE A 141 -5.99 -25.67 10.54
CA ILE A 141 -6.14 -24.99 11.82
C ILE A 141 -7.32 -24.03 11.71
N LYS A 142 -8.37 -24.27 12.49
CA LYS A 142 -9.49 -23.34 12.68
C LYS A 142 -9.45 -22.82 14.10
N ALA A 143 -9.18 -21.52 14.22
CA ALA A 143 -8.96 -20.89 15.51
C ALA A 143 -9.91 -19.71 15.76
N THR A 144 -10.35 -19.55 17.01
CA THR A 144 -11.30 -18.49 17.38
C THR A 144 -10.62 -17.19 17.83
N ARG A 145 -9.37 -17.24 18.31
CA ARG A 145 -8.58 -16.06 18.72
C ARG A 145 -7.26 -15.93 17.98
N MET A 146 -6.48 -17.00 17.91
CA MET A 146 -5.18 -17.01 17.24
C MET A 146 -4.93 -18.31 16.51
N GLY A 147 -4.55 -18.26 15.23
CA GLY A 147 -4.12 -19.45 14.51
C GLY A 147 -2.85 -20.01 15.14
N ILE A 148 -1.77 -19.24 15.11
CA ILE A 148 -0.48 -19.61 15.71
C ILE A 148 0.15 -18.39 16.38
N SER A 149 0.65 -18.56 17.60
CA SER A 149 1.44 -17.59 18.35
C SER A 149 2.83 -18.16 18.61
N VAL A 150 3.88 -17.40 18.25
CA VAL A 150 5.28 -17.79 18.48
C VAL A 150 6.03 -16.65 19.13
N ALA A 151 6.75 -16.97 20.19
CA ALA A 151 7.39 -16.01 21.08
C ALA A 151 8.81 -16.44 21.50
N GLY A 152 9.73 -15.50 21.56
CA GLY A 152 11.05 -15.71 22.15
C GLY A 152 12.10 -16.18 21.15
N GLU A 153 13.36 -15.97 21.51
CA GLU A 153 14.49 -16.33 20.68
C GLU A 153 14.54 -17.84 20.46
N LYS A 154 14.97 -18.27 19.27
CA LYS A 154 15.04 -19.68 18.81
C LYS A 154 13.69 -20.41 18.69
N SER A 155 12.59 -19.88 19.22
CA SER A 155 11.27 -20.43 18.99
C SER A 155 10.91 -20.36 17.50
N PHE A 156 10.45 -21.49 16.96
CA PHE A 156 10.31 -21.65 15.52
C PHE A 156 9.06 -22.44 15.12
N VAL A 157 8.43 -22.00 14.03
CA VAL A 157 7.30 -22.72 13.42
C VAL A 157 7.53 -22.94 11.92
N SER A 158 7.26 -24.17 11.47
CA SER A 158 7.28 -24.57 10.06
C SER A 158 5.91 -25.07 9.61
N LEU A 159 5.35 -24.46 8.57
CA LEU A 159 4.03 -24.81 8.01
C LEU A 159 4.19 -25.18 6.54
N THR A 160 3.72 -26.37 6.15
CA THR A 160 3.75 -26.79 4.74
C THR A 160 2.35 -27.17 4.28
N LYS A 161 1.83 -26.47 3.25
CA LYS A 161 0.49 -26.70 2.68
C LYS A 161 -0.64 -26.67 3.72
N THR A 162 -0.48 -25.85 4.75
CA THR A 162 -1.43 -25.73 5.87
C THR A 162 -2.52 -24.72 5.55
N GLU A 163 -3.77 -25.03 5.91
CA GLU A 163 -4.88 -24.08 5.87
C GLU A 163 -5.15 -23.51 7.26
N ILE A 164 -5.15 -22.19 7.39
CA ILE A 164 -5.49 -21.46 8.62
C ILE A 164 -6.77 -20.69 8.37
N LYS A 165 -7.77 -20.89 9.22
CA LYS A 165 -9.05 -20.16 9.22
C LYS A 165 -9.25 -19.54 10.60
N THR A 166 -9.49 -18.23 10.64
CA THR A 166 -9.74 -17.53 11.89
C THR A 166 -11.11 -16.87 11.94
N HIS A 167 -11.65 -16.76 13.16
CA HIS A 167 -12.90 -16.06 13.42
C HIS A 167 -12.74 -14.53 13.34
N ALA A 168 -13.84 -13.81 13.52
CA ALA A 168 -13.84 -12.36 13.62
C ALA A 168 -12.86 -11.86 14.69
N ASP A 169 -12.16 -10.76 14.41
CA ASP A 169 -11.24 -10.08 15.34
C ASP A 169 -10.00 -10.91 15.77
N ALA A 170 -9.76 -12.06 15.13
CA ALA A 170 -8.65 -12.97 15.43
C ALA A 170 -7.40 -12.70 14.58
N ILE A 171 -6.26 -13.28 15.01
CA ILE A 171 -4.98 -13.20 14.30
C ILE A 171 -4.64 -14.56 13.69
N GLY A 172 -4.29 -14.63 12.40
CA GLY A 172 -3.87 -15.87 11.75
C GLY A 172 -2.51 -16.36 12.25
N LEU A 173 -1.47 -15.57 12.00
CA LEU A 173 -0.10 -15.84 12.44
C LEU A 173 0.44 -14.67 13.24
N LEU A 174 1.04 -14.94 14.40
CA LEU A 174 1.75 -13.95 15.21
C LEU A 174 3.16 -14.44 15.53
N SER A 175 4.16 -13.63 15.18
CA SER A 175 5.55 -13.82 15.59
C SER A 175 6.01 -12.61 16.40
N HIS A 176 6.55 -12.85 17.61
CA HIS A 176 7.14 -11.79 18.42
C HIS A 176 8.40 -12.18 19.19
N ASN A 177 9.11 -11.19 19.74
CA ASN A 177 10.33 -11.37 20.55
C ASN A 177 11.40 -12.22 19.84
N SER A 178 11.73 -11.85 18.59
CA SER A 178 12.71 -12.54 17.73
C SER A 178 12.38 -13.97 17.32
N ALA A 179 11.14 -14.43 17.53
CA ALA A 179 10.65 -15.71 17.05
C ALA A 179 10.54 -15.78 15.51
N LYS A 180 10.42 -17.00 14.97
CA LYS A 180 10.36 -17.21 13.51
C LYS A 180 9.21 -18.11 13.09
N ILE A 181 8.51 -17.70 12.02
CA ILE A 181 7.53 -18.54 11.31
C ILE A 181 7.93 -18.66 9.85
N TYR A 182 7.92 -19.88 9.34
CA TYR A 182 8.06 -20.18 7.92
C TYR A 182 6.81 -20.91 7.43
N MET A 183 6.19 -20.41 6.37
CA MET A 183 5.05 -21.06 5.72
C MET A 183 5.31 -21.21 4.22
N LYS A 184 5.18 -22.44 3.73
CA LYS A 184 5.32 -22.79 2.32
C LYS A 184 4.05 -23.41 1.78
N GLY A 185 3.44 -22.75 0.80
CA GLY A 185 2.12 -23.10 0.29
C GLY A 185 1.03 -22.92 1.34
N GLY A 186 -0.19 -23.34 1.01
CA GLY A 186 -1.33 -23.27 1.93
C GLY A 186 -2.08 -21.93 1.86
N LYS A 187 -2.95 -21.72 2.85
CA LYS A 187 -3.93 -20.63 2.81
C LYS A 187 -4.16 -20.02 4.20
N ILE A 188 -4.36 -18.71 4.25
CA ILE A 188 -4.81 -18.00 5.45
C ILE A 188 -6.11 -17.26 5.10
N ASP A 189 -7.19 -17.63 5.78
CA ASP A 189 -8.50 -16.98 5.68
C ASP A 189 -8.85 -16.33 7.02
N PHE A 190 -9.12 -15.02 7.00
CA PHE A 190 -9.49 -14.28 8.20
C PHE A 190 -10.69 -13.36 7.94
N THR A 191 -11.42 -13.03 9.00
CA THR A 191 -12.53 -12.07 8.96
C THR A 191 -12.33 -11.05 10.07
N ASP A 192 -12.55 -9.77 9.80
CA ASP A 192 -12.53 -8.66 10.77
C ASP A 192 -11.29 -8.63 11.68
N GLY A 193 -10.17 -9.17 11.21
CA GLY A 193 -8.99 -9.43 12.03
C GLY A 193 -7.71 -9.21 11.27
N ILE A 194 -6.66 -9.92 11.66
CA ILE A 194 -5.32 -9.79 11.08
C ILE A 194 -4.89 -11.13 10.49
N GLY A 195 -4.47 -11.13 9.23
CA GLY A 195 -3.91 -12.34 8.62
C GLY A 195 -2.58 -12.74 9.26
N VAL A 196 -1.62 -11.82 9.25
CA VAL A 196 -0.24 -12.05 9.67
C VAL A 196 0.26 -10.85 10.47
N GLN A 197 0.87 -11.09 11.63
CA GLN A 197 1.38 -10.06 12.52
C GLN A 197 2.81 -10.32 13.01
N THR A 198 3.64 -9.28 13.01
CA THR A 198 5.00 -9.30 13.59
C THR A 198 5.16 -8.20 14.64
N GLY A 199 5.96 -8.43 15.68
CA GLY A 199 6.39 -7.39 16.64
C GLY A 199 7.66 -7.81 17.39
N GLY A 200 8.34 -6.90 18.09
CA GLY A 200 9.47 -7.25 18.97
C GLY A 200 10.58 -8.08 18.30
N GLY A 201 10.87 -7.87 17.01
CA GLY A 201 11.91 -8.58 16.26
C GLY A 201 11.43 -9.87 15.60
N GLY A 202 10.14 -10.21 15.76
CA GLY A 202 9.55 -11.38 15.14
C GLY A 202 9.67 -11.36 13.61
N GLU A 203 9.99 -12.53 13.06
CA GLU A 203 10.21 -12.75 11.63
C GLU A 203 9.16 -13.72 11.08
N ILE A 204 8.57 -13.37 9.94
CA ILE A 204 7.65 -14.27 9.21
C ILE A 204 8.06 -14.33 7.74
N ASN A 205 8.27 -15.56 7.25
CA ASN A 205 8.62 -15.88 5.87
C ASN A 205 7.50 -16.71 5.25
N LEU A 206 6.95 -16.23 4.14
CA LEU A 206 5.80 -16.82 3.46
C LEU A 206 6.14 -17.02 1.99
N GLU A 207 6.14 -18.27 1.52
CA GLU A 207 6.35 -18.63 0.13
C GLU A 207 5.11 -19.34 -0.43
N GLU A 208 4.60 -18.89 -1.58
CA GLU A 208 3.47 -19.54 -2.28
C GLU A 208 2.17 -19.60 -1.46
N VAL A 209 2.01 -18.69 -0.50
CA VAL A 209 0.82 -18.61 0.38
C VAL A 209 -0.29 -17.75 -0.25
N SER A 210 -1.53 -18.22 -0.16
CA SER A 210 -2.72 -17.42 -0.50
C SER A 210 -3.38 -16.85 0.76
N ILE A 211 -3.58 -15.53 0.81
CA ILE A 211 -4.23 -14.85 1.93
C ILE A 211 -5.54 -14.22 1.45
N THR A 212 -6.65 -14.55 2.10
CA THR A 212 -7.93 -13.89 1.86
C THR A 212 -8.55 -13.32 3.12
N GLY A 213 -9.06 -12.10 3.02
CA GLY A 213 -9.55 -11.34 4.17
C GLY A 213 -10.82 -10.57 3.84
N LYS A 214 -11.74 -10.48 4.81
CA LYS A 214 -12.92 -9.63 4.73
C LYS A 214 -13.06 -8.84 6.03
N GLY A 215 -13.31 -7.55 5.93
CA GLY A 215 -13.54 -6.68 7.07
C GLY A 215 -14.98 -6.19 7.14
N LYS A 216 -15.34 -5.59 8.27
CA LYS A 216 -16.57 -4.83 8.43
C LYS A 216 -16.44 -3.59 7.56
N ARG A 217 -17.51 -3.25 6.85
CA ARG A 217 -17.55 -2.01 6.08
C ARG A 217 -17.70 -0.83 7.04
N ILE A 218 -16.58 -0.29 7.50
CA ILE A 218 -16.55 0.85 8.43
C ILE A 218 -16.79 2.15 7.66
N LYS A 219 -17.62 3.04 8.21
CA LYS A 219 -17.96 4.35 7.60
C LYS A 219 -16.94 5.46 7.93
N ASN A 220 -16.05 5.24 8.90
CA ASN A 220 -15.11 6.22 9.47
C ASN A 220 -13.72 5.60 9.74
N THR A 221 -12.64 6.29 9.38
CA THR A 221 -11.24 5.78 9.35
C THR A 221 -10.45 5.95 10.65
N ASP A 222 -11.09 6.39 11.73
CA ASP A 222 -10.40 6.83 12.95
C ASP A 222 -10.32 5.76 14.05
N ASN A 223 -10.91 4.58 13.84
CA ASN A 223 -10.86 3.49 14.82
C ASN A 223 -9.60 2.64 14.62
N HIS A 224 -8.78 2.49 15.67
CA HIS A 224 -7.49 1.79 15.60
C HIS A 224 -7.61 0.25 15.57
N ARG A 225 -8.81 -0.30 15.33
CA ARG A 225 -9.07 -1.74 15.22
C ARG A 225 -9.45 -2.13 13.78
N ASP A 226 -8.71 -1.59 12.82
CA ASP A 226 -8.92 -1.91 11.42
C ASP A 226 -8.15 -3.20 11.06
N GLY A 227 -8.87 -4.18 10.51
CA GLY A 227 -8.26 -5.44 10.06
C GLY A 227 -7.20 -5.21 8.99
N SER A 228 -6.27 -6.16 8.85
CA SER A 228 -5.18 -6.07 7.86
C SER A 228 -4.70 -7.43 7.39
N ALA A 229 -4.21 -7.52 6.15
CA ALA A 229 -3.54 -8.75 5.69
C ALA A 229 -2.22 -8.95 6.45
N PHE A 230 -1.45 -7.86 6.58
CA PHE A 230 -0.19 -7.83 7.32
C PHE A 230 -0.19 -6.67 8.32
N SER A 231 0.24 -6.94 9.54
CA SER A 231 0.41 -5.95 10.61
C SER A 231 1.82 -6.06 11.19
N MET A 232 2.52 -4.93 11.28
CA MET A 232 3.84 -4.85 11.86
C MET A 232 3.82 -3.86 13.01
N LEU A 233 3.94 -4.39 14.23
CA LEU A 233 3.99 -3.61 15.47
C LEU A 233 5.42 -3.15 15.76
N GLN A 234 5.59 -2.39 16.84
CA GLN A 234 6.89 -1.90 17.29
C GLN A 234 7.91 -3.03 17.51
N GLY A 235 9.20 -2.72 17.32
CA GLY A 235 10.31 -3.61 17.68
C GLY A 235 11.08 -4.28 16.54
N LYS A 236 11.20 -3.72 15.33
CA LYS A 236 11.98 -4.31 14.21
C LYS A 236 11.41 -5.61 13.63
N GLY A 237 10.09 -5.73 13.50
CA GLY A 237 9.48 -6.87 12.81
C GLY A 237 9.94 -6.99 11.36
N ALA A 238 10.03 -8.23 10.88
CA ALA A 238 10.46 -8.55 9.52
C ALA A 238 9.46 -9.48 8.82
N LEU A 239 9.09 -9.12 7.58
CA LEU A 239 8.20 -9.91 6.73
C LEU A 239 8.87 -10.14 5.37
N ASP A 240 8.97 -11.41 4.94
CA ASP A 240 9.28 -11.78 3.56
C ASP A 240 8.09 -12.56 2.97
N PHE A 241 7.44 -12.00 1.96
CA PHE A 241 6.30 -12.62 1.27
C PHE A 241 6.60 -12.77 -0.21
N GLN A 242 6.74 -14.01 -0.67
CA GLN A 242 7.16 -14.32 -2.03
C GLN A 242 6.22 -15.27 -2.77
N LYS A 243 6.03 -15.01 -4.07
CA LYS A 243 5.21 -15.83 -4.97
C LYS A 243 3.78 -16.07 -4.48
N GLY A 244 3.27 -15.19 -3.64
CA GLY A 244 1.97 -15.34 -3.00
C GLY A 244 0.90 -14.44 -3.59
N ASN A 245 -0.34 -14.66 -3.16
CA ASN A 245 -1.48 -13.85 -3.55
C ASN A 245 -2.26 -13.37 -2.33
N VAL A 246 -2.54 -12.07 -2.27
CA VAL A 246 -3.34 -11.45 -1.21
C VAL A 246 -4.57 -10.81 -1.85
N LYS A 247 -5.76 -11.21 -1.41
CA LYS A 247 -7.02 -10.62 -1.85
C LYS A 247 -7.88 -10.29 -0.64
N VAL A 248 -8.01 -9.00 -0.38
CA VAL A 248 -8.72 -8.52 0.80
C VAL A 248 -9.76 -7.46 0.48
N ASN A 249 -10.86 -7.44 1.25
CA ASN A 249 -11.96 -6.50 1.09
C ASN A 249 -12.29 -5.86 2.43
N ASP A 250 -12.43 -4.53 2.45
CA ASP A 250 -12.72 -3.72 3.63
C ASP A 250 -11.73 -3.94 4.80
N VAL A 251 -10.47 -4.27 4.48
CA VAL A 251 -9.33 -4.35 5.40
C VAL A 251 -8.08 -3.80 4.73
N HIS A 252 -7.13 -3.31 5.52
CA HIS A 252 -5.86 -2.80 5.00
C HIS A 252 -4.99 -3.90 4.37
N GLY A 253 -4.11 -3.51 3.45
CA GLY A 253 -3.08 -4.42 2.92
C GLY A 253 -1.99 -4.66 3.95
N ILE A 254 -1.14 -3.66 4.17
CA ILE A 254 -0.04 -3.68 5.13
C ILE A 254 -0.22 -2.51 6.10
N VAL A 255 -0.18 -2.80 7.39
CA VAL A 255 -0.17 -1.80 8.47
C VAL A 255 1.20 -1.83 9.14
N VAL A 256 1.85 -0.68 9.25
CA VAL A 256 3.14 -0.52 9.92
C VAL A 256 3.02 0.51 11.02
N GLN A 257 3.36 0.09 12.24
CA GLN A 257 3.35 0.90 13.45
C GLN A 257 4.67 0.74 14.22
N GLY A 258 5.11 1.78 14.92
CA GLY A 258 6.31 1.75 15.74
C GLY A 258 7.48 2.57 15.20
N ASN A 259 8.47 2.79 16.06
CA ASN A 259 9.65 3.63 15.80
C ASN A 259 10.94 2.83 15.51
N ASP A 260 10.83 1.54 15.24
CA ASP A 260 11.96 0.61 15.20
C ASP A 260 12.23 0.03 13.81
N ASN A 261 12.09 0.79 12.72
CA ASN A 261 12.49 0.37 11.37
C ASN A 261 11.93 -0.99 10.92
N ASN A 262 10.62 -1.20 11.03
CA ASN A 262 9.97 -2.41 10.49
C ASN A 262 10.25 -2.57 8.99
N THR A 263 10.48 -3.80 8.52
CA THR A 263 10.77 -4.06 7.10
C THR A 263 9.91 -5.17 6.50
N ALA A 264 9.27 -4.87 5.37
CA ALA A 264 8.53 -5.86 4.57
C ALA A 264 9.13 -5.97 3.17
N HIS A 265 9.39 -7.20 2.73
CA HIS A 265 9.82 -7.54 1.39
C HIS A 265 8.73 -8.36 0.69
N ILE A 266 8.19 -7.83 -0.41
CA ILE A 266 7.09 -8.45 -1.15
C ILE A 266 7.58 -8.74 -2.57
N LYS A 267 7.80 -10.01 -2.90
CA LYS A 267 8.51 -10.43 -4.13
C LYS A 267 7.65 -11.34 -5.00
N TYR A 268 7.58 -11.08 -6.31
CA TYR A 268 6.89 -11.96 -7.26
C TYR A 268 5.41 -12.22 -6.90
N SER A 269 4.77 -11.25 -6.27
CA SER A 269 3.47 -11.43 -5.61
C SER A 269 2.40 -10.52 -6.19
N ASN A 270 1.14 -10.87 -5.93
CA ASN A 270 -0.01 -10.03 -6.22
C ASN A 270 -0.72 -9.65 -4.93
N VAL A 271 -0.98 -8.35 -4.74
CA VAL A 271 -1.72 -7.82 -3.60
C VAL A 271 -2.86 -6.96 -4.11
N PHE A 272 -4.09 -7.34 -3.75
CA PHE A 272 -5.31 -6.65 -4.13
C PHE A 272 -6.10 -6.26 -2.88
N VAL A 273 -6.24 -4.95 -2.66
CA VAL A 273 -6.92 -4.37 -1.49
C VAL A 273 -8.13 -3.58 -1.97
N ARG A 274 -9.33 -4.03 -1.62
CA ARG A 274 -10.59 -3.36 -1.97
C ARG A 274 -11.22 -2.74 -0.73
N GLY A 275 -11.94 -1.63 -0.88
CA GLY A 275 -12.60 -0.92 0.20
C GLY A 275 -12.18 0.54 0.23
N ASN A 276 -13.15 1.45 0.26
CA ASN A 276 -12.88 2.89 0.16
C ASN A 276 -12.30 3.52 1.43
N ALA A 277 -12.39 2.83 2.56
CA ALA A 277 -11.73 3.18 3.82
C ALA A 277 -10.43 2.36 4.04
N SER A 278 -10.08 1.47 3.11
CA SER A 278 -8.99 0.51 3.28
C SER A 278 -7.77 0.90 2.47
N TYR A 279 -6.75 1.41 3.15
CA TYR A 279 -5.46 1.74 2.54
C TYR A 279 -4.65 0.50 2.14
N GLY A 280 -3.85 0.65 1.09
CA GLY A 280 -2.87 -0.38 0.69
C GLY A 280 -1.79 -0.57 1.73
N MET A 281 -1.07 0.51 2.02
CA MET A 281 -0.03 0.60 3.03
C MET A 281 -0.40 1.73 3.98
N ARG A 282 -0.59 1.42 5.27
CA ARG A 282 -0.93 2.38 6.32
C ARG A 282 0.25 2.48 7.29
N PHE A 283 0.89 3.63 7.32
CA PHE A 283 1.98 3.97 8.22
C PHE A 283 1.46 4.96 9.25
N PHE A 284 1.59 4.62 10.53
CA PHE A 284 1.17 5.51 11.60
C PHE A 284 1.93 5.22 12.89
N TRP A 285 2.07 6.24 13.72
CA TRP A 285 2.65 6.09 15.04
C TRP A 285 1.98 7.05 16.01
N GLU A 286 1.38 6.50 17.05
CA GLU A 286 0.87 7.28 18.17
C GLU A 286 1.82 7.12 19.32
N ALA A 287 2.67 8.12 19.52
CA ALA A 287 3.57 8.13 20.65
C ALA A 287 2.84 8.68 21.87
N VAL A 288 2.79 7.93 22.97
CA VAL A 288 2.44 8.48 24.28
C VAL A 288 3.72 9.05 24.88
N PHE A 289 3.82 10.38 24.97
CA PHE A 289 4.91 11.05 25.69
C PHE A 289 4.37 11.86 26.86
N ASP A 290 5.01 11.70 28.01
CA ASP A 290 4.89 12.56 29.21
C ASP A 290 5.38 13.99 28.90
N GLU A 291 5.12 14.94 29.81
CA GLU A 291 5.09 16.43 29.69
C GLU A 291 6.12 17.14 28.79
N THR A 292 7.21 16.52 28.36
CA THR A 292 8.21 17.03 27.41
C THR A 292 8.03 16.43 25.99
N LYS A 293 7.17 17.08 25.18
CA LYS A 293 6.81 16.75 23.79
C LYS A 293 8.00 16.55 22.81
N THR A 294 8.67 15.41 22.82
CA THR A 294 9.60 15.02 21.74
C THR A 294 8.92 13.96 20.88
N ILE A 295 8.35 14.35 19.73
CA ILE A 295 7.75 13.40 18.79
C ILE A 295 8.89 12.61 18.14
N ILE A 296 9.08 11.35 18.55
CA ILE A 296 9.94 10.40 17.83
C ILE A 296 9.05 9.79 16.74
N PRO A 297 9.23 10.14 15.46
CA PRO A 297 8.39 9.61 14.39
C PRO A 297 8.63 8.11 14.24
N GLY A 298 7.57 7.38 13.90
CA GLY A 298 7.68 5.98 13.52
C GLY A 298 8.57 5.81 12.29
N LYS A 299 9.21 4.65 12.11
CA LYS A 299 10.06 4.37 10.94
C LYS A 299 9.81 2.99 10.37
N GLY A 300 9.73 2.89 9.05
CA GLY A 300 9.44 1.62 8.38
C GLY A 300 9.69 1.65 6.87
N ALA A 301 9.96 0.47 6.31
CA ALA A 301 10.26 0.30 4.91
C ALA A 301 9.49 -0.88 4.29
N ILE A 302 8.96 -0.65 3.09
CA ILE A 302 8.32 -1.68 2.27
C ILE A 302 9.03 -1.75 0.91
N HIS A 303 9.50 -2.93 0.54
CA HIS A 303 10.18 -3.19 -0.72
C HIS A 303 9.34 -4.13 -1.59
N LEU A 304 8.98 -3.67 -2.79
CA LEU A 304 8.28 -4.44 -3.82
C LEU A 304 9.26 -4.83 -4.93
N THR A 305 9.32 -6.12 -5.26
CA THR A 305 10.17 -6.66 -6.33
C THR A 305 9.37 -7.54 -7.25
N LYS A 306 9.23 -7.17 -8.53
CA LYS A 306 8.36 -7.85 -9.50
C LYS A 306 6.96 -8.17 -8.94
N THR A 307 6.37 -7.17 -8.28
CA THR A 307 5.11 -7.30 -7.54
C THR A 307 4.06 -6.34 -8.08
N THR A 308 2.81 -6.78 -8.14
CA THR A 308 1.65 -5.93 -8.44
C THR A 308 0.86 -5.66 -7.17
N PHE A 309 0.75 -4.40 -6.77
CA PHE A 309 0.01 -3.95 -5.59
C PHE A 309 -1.08 -2.96 -6.02
N THR A 310 -2.35 -3.35 -5.87
CA THR A 310 -3.50 -2.62 -6.43
C THR A 310 -4.53 -2.27 -5.35
N VAL A 311 -4.92 -1.00 -5.29
CA VAL A 311 -5.86 -0.42 -4.31
C VAL A 311 -6.91 0.44 -5.04
N PRO A 312 -7.85 -0.16 -5.79
CA PRO A 312 -8.60 0.56 -6.81
C PRO A 312 -9.65 1.53 -6.27
N GLU A 313 -9.96 1.48 -4.96
CA GLU A 313 -11.04 2.28 -4.34
C GLU A 313 -10.54 3.23 -3.25
N SER A 314 -9.23 3.28 -2.99
CA SER A 314 -8.63 4.05 -1.87
C SER A 314 -7.18 4.47 -2.17
N THR A 315 -6.48 4.97 -1.15
CA THR A 315 -5.09 5.40 -1.23
C THR A 315 -4.12 4.22 -1.09
N ALA A 316 -3.15 4.13 -2.00
CA ALA A 316 -2.13 3.10 -1.97
C ALA A 316 -1.15 3.27 -0.79
N ILE A 317 -0.69 4.50 -0.52
CA ILE A 317 0.18 4.84 0.62
C ILE A 317 -0.49 5.90 1.47
N TYR A 318 -0.85 5.56 2.70
CA TYR A 318 -1.28 6.50 3.73
C TYR A 318 -0.22 6.61 4.82
N SER A 319 0.23 7.83 5.10
CA SER A 319 1.22 8.12 6.15
C SER A 319 0.69 9.21 7.07
N HIS A 320 0.79 8.97 8.37
CA HIS A 320 0.41 9.89 9.45
C HIS A 320 1.49 9.83 10.54
N GLU A 321 2.11 10.96 10.90
CA GLU A 321 3.19 11.06 11.91
C GLU A 321 4.32 10.00 11.77
N PHE A 322 4.71 9.68 10.53
CA PHE A 322 5.61 8.55 10.25
C PHE A 322 6.67 8.86 9.18
N GLU A 323 7.87 8.28 9.33
CA GLU A 323 8.91 8.22 8.30
C GLU A 323 8.75 6.93 7.46
N SER A 324 8.19 7.06 6.27
CA SER A 324 7.82 5.95 5.38
C SER A 324 8.78 5.83 4.21
N SER A 325 9.34 4.64 3.97
CA SER A 325 10.14 4.34 2.77
C SER A 325 9.51 3.23 1.93
N VAL A 326 9.09 3.54 0.70
CA VAL A 326 8.54 2.55 -0.23
C VAL A 326 9.44 2.44 -1.46
N LYS A 327 9.94 1.23 -1.74
CA LYS A 327 10.81 0.97 -2.89
C LYS A 327 10.19 -0.04 -3.85
N LEU A 328 10.28 0.24 -5.14
CA LEU A 328 9.79 -0.62 -6.21
C LEU A 328 10.93 -0.98 -7.16
N SER A 329 11.04 -2.26 -7.51
CA SER A 329 12.06 -2.76 -8.43
C SER A 329 11.52 -3.84 -9.38
N GLN A 330 12.23 -4.06 -10.48
CA GLN A 330 12.02 -5.17 -11.42
C GLN A 330 10.58 -5.28 -11.96
N HIS A 331 10.08 -4.23 -12.61
CA HIS A 331 8.73 -4.18 -13.19
C HIS A 331 7.61 -4.30 -12.15
N SER A 332 7.83 -3.80 -10.93
CA SER A 332 6.76 -3.69 -9.93
C SER A 332 5.77 -2.59 -10.31
N THR A 333 4.51 -2.77 -9.92
CA THR A 333 3.46 -1.77 -10.07
C THR A 333 2.78 -1.50 -8.74
N LEU A 334 2.69 -0.23 -8.35
CA LEU A 334 1.88 0.24 -7.22
C LEU A 334 0.80 1.18 -7.74
N SER A 335 -0.46 0.82 -7.54
CA SER A 335 -1.61 1.58 -8.02
C SER A 335 -2.62 1.78 -6.92
N GLY A 336 -3.08 3.03 -6.76
CA GLY A 336 -4.27 3.34 -5.98
C GLY A 336 -5.21 4.26 -6.76
N ASP A 337 -6.41 4.48 -6.23
CA ASP A 337 -7.26 5.60 -6.69
C ASP A 337 -6.54 6.93 -6.43
N SER A 338 -5.93 7.02 -5.25
CA SER A 338 -4.82 7.94 -4.96
C SER A 338 -3.55 7.11 -4.72
N LEU A 339 -2.40 7.58 -5.21
CA LEU A 339 -1.11 6.96 -4.91
C LEU A 339 -0.71 7.23 -3.46
N LEU A 340 -0.86 8.48 -3.00
CA LEU A 340 -0.29 8.94 -1.73
C LEU A 340 -1.22 9.91 -0.99
N LYS A 341 -1.32 9.75 0.33
CA LYS A 341 -1.81 10.74 1.29
C LYS A 341 -0.86 10.80 2.49
N ALA A 342 -0.15 11.92 2.65
CA ALA A 342 0.76 12.17 3.75
C ALA A 342 0.27 13.36 4.58
N VAL A 343 0.00 13.14 5.86
CA VAL A 343 -0.56 14.12 6.78
C VAL A 343 0.21 14.14 8.10
N GLU A 344 0.06 15.23 8.85
CA GLU A 344 0.53 15.36 10.23
C GLU A 344 2.01 14.97 10.37
N HIS A 345 2.93 15.83 9.93
CA HIS A 345 4.38 15.64 10.11
C HIS A 345 4.98 14.35 9.50
N SER A 346 4.31 13.77 8.50
CA SER A 346 4.83 12.58 7.80
C SER A 346 6.02 12.91 6.90
N ASN A 347 6.97 11.98 6.77
CA ASN A 347 8.08 12.07 5.82
C ASN A 347 8.11 10.82 4.94
N VAL A 348 7.71 10.97 3.68
CA VAL A 348 7.54 9.85 2.75
C VAL A 348 8.62 9.87 1.67
N LYS A 349 9.28 8.73 1.46
CA LYS A 349 10.22 8.50 0.38
C LYS A 349 9.72 7.36 -0.51
N ILE A 350 9.55 7.64 -1.80
CA ILE A 350 9.16 6.65 -2.81
C ILE A 350 10.27 6.55 -3.86
N GLU A 351 10.85 5.35 -4.02
CA GLU A 351 11.85 5.08 -5.05
C GLU A 351 11.32 4.00 -6.01
N ALA A 352 11.25 4.31 -7.30
CA ALA A 352 10.86 3.35 -8.34
C ALA A 352 12.02 3.13 -9.32
N ASN A 353 12.37 1.87 -9.54
CA ASN A 353 13.39 1.45 -10.50
C ASN A 353 12.80 0.42 -11.47
N THR A 354 12.80 0.74 -12.77
CA THR A 354 12.10 -0.04 -13.81
C THR A 354 10.69 -0.43 -13.37
N SER A 355 9.90 0.51 -12.83
CA SER A 355 8.63 0.23 -12.15
C SER A 355 7.57 1.30 -12.44
N ILE A 356 6.31 1.02 -12.10
CA ILE A 356 5.16 1.87 -12.41
C ILE A 356 4.45 2.31 -11.12
N LEU A 357 4.20 3.61 -10.99
CA LEU A 357 3.34 4.22 -9.98
C LEU A 357 2.07 4.73 -10.65
N VAL A 358 0.90 4.56 -10.03
CA VAL A 358 -0.38 5.06 -10.57
C VAL A 358 -1.21 5.72 -9.46
N GLY A 359 -1.71 6.92 -9.73
CA GLY A 359 -2.59 7.68 -8.84
C GLY A 359 -2.08 9.10 -8.55
N GLY A 360 -2.98 9.95 -8.04
CA GLY A 360 -2.65 11.29 -7.55
C GLY A 360 -1.95 11.28 -6.19
N ALA A 361 -1.52 12.45 -5.70
CA ALA A 361 -0.86 12.55 -4.41
C ALA A 361 -1.37 13.75 -3.60
N HIS A 362 -1.50 13.60 -2.29
CA HIS A 362 -1.80 14.69 -1.37
C HIS A 362 -0.78 14.70 -0.23
N VAL A 363 -0.17 15.85 0.02
CA VAL A 363 0.80 16.05 1.11
C VAL A 363 0.42 17.34 1.83
N ASP A 364 0.22 17.30 3.14
CA ASP A 364 -0.15 18.52 3.85
C ASP A 364 1.04 19.50 4.01
N LYS A 365 0.76 20.66 4.59
CA LYS A 365 1.77 21.69 4.83
C LYS A 365 2.91 21.25 5.75
N ASN A 366 2.66 20.30 6.66
CA ASN A 366 3.59 19.85 7.70
C ASN A 366 4.37 18.59 7.31
N SER A 367 3.95 17.91 6.25
CA SER A 367 4.51 16.63 5.78
C SER A 367 5.37 16.80 4.54
N THR A 368 6.22 15.83 4.23
CA THR A 368 7.04 15.80 3.02
C THR A 368 6.84 14.51 2.23
N ALA A 369 6.95 14.60 0.91
CA ALA A 369 7.00 13.44 0.03
C ALA A 369 8.00 13.64 -1.10
N ASN A 370 8.98 12.74 -1.16
CA ASN A 370 10.04 12.74 -2.16
C ASN A 370 9.88 11.52 -3.07
N VAL A 371 9.70 11.76 -4.37
CA VAL A 371 9.52 10.71 -5.37
C VAL A 371 10.74 10.67 -6.29
N GLU A 372 11.37 9.51 -6.42
CA GLU A 372 12.49 9.28 -7.33
C GLU A 372 12.16 8.15 -8.31
N LEU A 373 12.21 8.45 -9.61
CA LEU A 373 11.97 7.49 -10.69
C LEU A 373 13.28 7.24 -11.46
N LYS A 374 13.59 5.97 -11.70
CA LYS A 374 14.84 5.52 -12.34
C LYS A 374 14.60 4.48 -13.44
N ASN A 375 15.46 4.46 -14.45
CA ASN A 375 15.65 3.34 -15.40
C ASN A 375 14.35 2.85 -16.06
N GLY A 376 13.72 3.71 -16.85
CA GLY A 376 12.45 3.48 -17.52
C GLY A 376 11.22 3.51 -16.62
N SER A 377 11.34 3.91 -15.35
CA SER A 377 10.19 4.01 -14.43
C SER A 377 9.19 5.06 -14.88
N LYS A 378 7.92 4.84 -14.53
CA LYS A 378 6.82 5.71 -14.92
C LYS A 378 5.95 6.04 -13.71
N TRP A 379 5.57 7.31 -13.58
CA TRP A 379 4.43 7.69 -12.74
C TRP A 379 3.30 8.16 -13.63
N ILE A 380 2.19 7.42 -13.59
CA ILE A 380 0.94 7.74 -14.29
C ILE A 380 0.04 8.48 -13.32
N LEU A 381 -0.01 9.80 -13.45
CA LEU A 381 -0.86 10.68 -12.66
C LEU A 381 -2.31 10.56 -13.13
N SER A 382 -3.21 10.19 -12.22
CA SER A 382 -4.64 10.03 -12.51
C SER A 382 -5.51 10.65 -11.43
N GLN A 383 -6.67 11.18 -11.85
CA GLN A 383 -7.65 11.72 -10.92
C GLN A 383 -8.28 10.59 -10.08
N PRO A 384 -8.50 10.84 -8.77
CA PRO A 384 -9.29 9.95 -7.94
C PRO A 384 -10.72 9.84 -8.48
N LYS A 385 -11.21 8.62 -8.61
CA LYS A 385 -12.58 8.28 -9.01
C LYS A 385 -13.53 8.25 -7.82
N TYR A 386 -13.01 8.02 -6.61
CA TYR A 386 -13.84 7.91 -5.39
C TYR A 386 -13.88 9.23 -4.62
N GLY A 387 -15.06 9.86 -4.61
CA GLY A 387 -15.32 11.26 -4.27
C GLY A 387 -15.15 11.71 -2.81
N LYS A 388 -14.63 10.87 -1.89
CA LYS A 388 -14.22 11.31 -0.54
C LYS A 388 -12.74 11.69 -0.43
N LEU A 389 -11.94 11.40 -1.47
CA LEU A 389 -10.57 11.88 -1.59
C LEU A 389 -10.47 13.27 -2.25
N LYS A 390 -11.60 13.76 -2.76
CA LYS A 390 -11.80 15.16 -3.15
C LYS A 390 -12.24 15.94 -1.91
N ASN A 391 -11.27 16.34 -1.11
CA ASN A 391 -11.32 17.51 -0.23
C ASN A 391 -12.55 17.65 0.72
N SER A 392 -12.41 17.09 1.93
CA SER A 392 -13.11 17.46 3.17
C SER A 392 -11.99 17.31 4.20
N ASP A 393 -11.26 18.36 4.61
CA ASP A 393 -11.73 19.38 5.56
C ASP A 393 -10.88 20.69 5.54
N VAL A 394 -10.40 21.15 4.39
CA VAL A 394 -9.69 22.44 4.30
C VAL A 394 -10.51 23.46 3.49
N SER A 395 -11.51 24.05 4.14
CA SER A 395 -12.07 25.32 3.67
C SER A 395 -10.98 26.40 3.71
N GLY A 396 -10.62 26.94 2.55
CA GLY A 396 -9.87 28.20 2.46
C GLY A 396 -8.67 28.30 1.52
N SER A 397 -8.35 27.30 0.68
CA SER A 397 -7.35 27.50 -0.37
C SER A 397 -7.79 26.94 -1.71
N GLN A 398 -7.67 27.73 -2.77
CA GLN A 398 -7.77 27.29 -4.18
C GLN A 398 -6.69 26.23 -4.56
N LEU A 399 -5.90 25.73 -3.60
CA LEU A 399 -4.90 24.67 -3.73
C LEU A 399 -5.47 23.26 -3.49
N GLY A 400 -6.71 23.15 -3.03
CA GLY A 400 -7.32 21.89 -2.59
C GLY A 400 -7.55 20.82 -3.65
N ASP A 401 -7.43 21.17 -4.94
CA ASP A 401 -7.74 20.28 -6.06
C ASP A 401 -6.49 19.71 -6.77
N TYR A 402 -5.29 20.13 -6.36
CA TYR A 402 -4.05 19.72 -7.02
C TYR A 402 -3.46 18.46 -6.40
N SER A 403 -2.90 17.61 -7.26
CA SER A 403 -1.94 16.62 -6.75
C SER A 403 -0.69 17.37 -6.28
N PHE A 404 -0.18 17.04 -5.10
CA PHE A 404 0.94 17.75 -4.48
C PHE A 404 1.97 16.80 -3.87
N ILE A 405 3.25 17.07 -4.14
CA ILE A 405 4.42 16.42 -3.53
C ILE A 405 5.52 17.45 -3.22
N SER A 406 6.51 17.07 -2.40
CA SER A 406 7.60 17.97 -2.01
C SER A 406 8.74 18.01 -3.01
N SER A 407 9.12 16.86 -3.58
CA SER A 407 10.14 16.84 -4.63
C SER A 407 9.97 15.66 -5.59
N LEU A 408 10.41 15.86 -6.84
CA LEU A 408 10.43 14.85 -7.88
C LEU A 408 11.80 14.79 -8.54
N LYS A 409 12.34 13.58 -8.64
CA LYS A 409 13.56 13.31 -9.38
C LYS A 409 13.29 12.29 -10.48
N LEU A 410 13.58 12.66 -11.72
CA LEU A 410 13.44 11.83 -12.92
C LEU A 410 14.83 11.50 -13.46
N ILE A 411 15.21 10.23 -13.46
CA ILE A 411 16.46 9.73 -14.05
C ILE A 411 16.10 8.66 -15.08
N ASP A 412 16.25 8.96 -16.37
CA ASP A 412 15.81 8.06 -17.44
C ASP A 412 14.37 7.54 -17.19
N SER A 413 13.40 8.44 -17.05
CA SER A 413 12.07 8.09 -16.53
C SER A 413 10.99 9.07 -16.99
N SER A 414 9.73 8.75 -16.72
CA SER A 414 8.59 9.49 -17.23
C SER A 414 7.56 9.87 -16.17
N LEU A 415 7.12 11.12 -16.20
CA LEU A 415 5.87 11.58 -15.60
C LEU A 415 4.80 11.66 -16.68
N ILE A 416 3.69 10.94 -16.50
CA ILE A 416 2.64 10.79 -17.51
C ILE A 416 1.31 11.24 -16.91
N PHE A 417 0.72 12.28 -17.45
CA PHE A 417 -0.65 12.65 -17.12
C PHE A 417 -1.60 11.75 -17.89
N LYS A 418 -2.40 10.97 -17.15
CA LYS A 418 -3.32 10.00 -17.76
C LYS A 418 -4.35 10.71 -18.62
N GLU A 419 -4.47 10.23 -19.86
CA GLU A 419 -5.45 10.72 -20.82
C GLU A 419 -6.90 10.57 -20.29
N LEU A 420 -7.70 11.60 -20.56
CA LEU A 420 -9.12 11.63 -20.23
C LEU A 420 -9.92 11.00 -21.38
N LYS A 421 -10.69 9.96 -21.06
CA LYS A 421 -11.61 9.33 -22.03
C LYS A 421 -12.95 10.06 -22.19
N SER A 422 -13.18 11.17 -21.46
CA SER A 422 -14.46 11.91 -21.45
C SER A 422 -14.37 13.21 -22.24
N ASN A 423 -15.47 13.58 -22.90
CA ASN A 423 -15.63 14.79 -23.70
C ASN A 423 -15.89 16.06 -22.86
N THR A 424 -15.82 15.96 -21.53
CA THR A 424 -16.08 17.07 -20.59
C THR A 424 -14.78 17.82 -20.29
N THR A 425 -14.82 19.15 -20.40
CA THR A 425 -13.66 20.06 -20.30
C THR A 425 -13.09 20.23 -18.89
N ASP A 426 -13.70 19.62 -17.88
CA ASP A 426 -13.38 19.81 -16.45
C ASP A 426 -12.43 18.71 -15.91
N GLY A 427 -11.77 17.96 -16.80
CA GLY A 427 -10.97 16.78 -16.44
C GLY A 427 -9.46 16.99 -16.34
N TYR A 428 -8.94 18.18 -16.68
CA TYR A 428 -7.50 18.42 -16.66
C TYR A 428 -6.90 18.34 -15.26
N GLN A 429 -5.64 17.92 -15.19
CA GLN A 429 -4.96 17.67 -13.94
C GLN A 429 -3.82 18.65 -13.74
N THR A 430 -3.62 19.05 -12.49
CA THR A 430 -2.48 19.85 -12.09
C THR A 430 -1.65 19.07 -11.06
N LEU A 431 -0.34 18.97 -11.31
CA LEU A 431 0.63 18.53 -10.31
C LEU A 431 1.41 19.74 -9.81
N LEU A 432 1.41 19.95 -8.50
CA LEU A 432 2.25 20.91 -7.80
C LEU A 432 3.42 20.18 -7.12
N ILE A 433 4.63 20.69 -7.34
CA ILE A 433 5.86 20.15 -6.74
C ILE A 433 6.55 21.25 -5.95
N GLY A 434 6.84 21.01 -4.68
CA GLY A 434 7.67 21.88 -3.86
C GLY A 434 6.93 22.92 -3.02
N LYS A 435 7.63 23.44 -2.00
CA LYS A 435 7.10 24.39 -1.00
C LYS A 435 7.69 25.80 -1.11
N GLY A 436 8.44 26.07 -2.18
CA GLY A 436 8.98 27.40 -2.49
C GLY A 436 10.46 27.59 -2.14
N SER A 437 11.20 26.52 -1.85
CA SER A 437 12.63 26.60 -1.56
C SER A 437 13.39 25.36 -2.03
N GLY A 438 14.64 25.60 -2.43
CA GLY A 438 15.57 24.56 -2.88
C GLY A 438 15.21 23.94 -4.23
N THR A 439 16.04 23.00 -4.68
CA THR A 439 15.78 22.21 -5.89
C THR A 439 14.74 21.14 -5.59
N VAL A 440 13.55 21.30 -6.16
CA VAL A 440 12.40 20.40 -5.92
C VAL A 440 12.07 19.54 -7.15
N TYR A 441 12.57 19.93 -8.32
CA TYR A 441 12.44 19.15 -9.56
C TYR A 441 13.82 18.93 -10.16
N HIS A 442 14.21 17.67 -10.32
CA HIS A 442 15.49 17.29 -10.88
C HIS A 442 15.29 16.29 -12.02
N ALA A 443 15.62 16.72 -13.23
CA ALA A 443 15.65 15.89 -14.42
C ALA A 443 17.10 15.55 -14.79
N LYS A 444 17.39 14.26 -14.95
CA LYS A 444 18.69 13.75 -15.37
C LYS A 444 18.52 12.72 -16.47
N ASP A 445 19.47 12.72 -17.41
CA ASP A 445 19.48 11.83 -18.57
C ASP A 445 18.17 11.99 -19.37
N ASN A 446 17.46 10.90 -19.69
CA ASN A 446 16.21 10.97 -20.43
C ASN A 446 14.99 11.19 -19.51
N ALA A 447 14.71 12.43 -19.14
CA ALA A 447 13.48 12.77 -18.42
C ALA A 447 12.36 13.17 -19.38
N TYR A 448 11.20 12.50 -19.27
CA TYR A 448 10.03 12.74 -20.11
C TYR A 448 8.83 13.22 -19.30
N LEU A 449 8.12 14.20 -19.85
CA LEU A 449 6.85 14.69 -19.34
C LEU A 449 5.79 14.55 -20.43
N TYR A 450 4.67 13.89 -20.13
CA TYR A 450 3.55 13.74 -21.06
C TYR A 450 2.32 14.46 -20.51
N LEU A 451 1.80 15.41 -21.28
CA LEU A 451 0.67 16.28 -20.92
C LEU A 451 -0.43 16.16 -21.97
N ASN A 452 -1.68 16.36 -21.56
CA ASN A 452 -2.82 16.46 -22.46
C ASN A 452 -3.27 17.92 -22.57
N THR A 453 -3.48 18.40 -23.80
CA THR A 453 -3.89 19.78 -24.08
C THR A 453 -5.03 19.80 -25.09
N TYR A 454 -6.03 20.64 -24.83
CA TYR A 454 -7.01 21.05 -25.83
C TYR A 454 -6.44 22.21 -26.63
N PHE A 455 -6.11 21.99 -27.90
CA PHE A 455 -5.47 23.00 -28.76
C PHE A 455 -6.50 24.02 -29.29
N ASP A 456 -7.00 24.88 -28.40
CA ASP A 456 -7.85 26.02 -28.73
C ASP A 456 -7.05 27.33 -28.83
N LYS A 457 -7.75 28.48 -28.78
CA LYS A 457 -7.14 29.81 -28.87
C LYS A 457 -6.24 30.17 -27.67
N GLY A 458 -6.27 29.39 -26.59
CA GLY A 458 -5.65 29.74 -25.32
C GLY A 458 -6.19 31.07 -24.77
N GLY A 459 -5.29 31.98 -24.38
CA GLY A 459 -5.65 33.31 -23.90
C GLY A 459 -5.70 33.40 -22.37
N ASN A 460 -6.83 33.84 -21.80
CA ASN A 460 -6.98 33.97 -20.35
C ASN A 460 -6.74 32.63 -19.65
N LEU A 461 -6.09 32.66 -18.48
CA LEU A 461 -5.72 31.44 -17.75
C LEU A 461 -6.91 30.51 -17.46
N GLN A 462 -8.07 31.08 -17.14
CA GLN A 462 -9.30 30.33 -16.82
C GLN A 462 -9.97 29.69 -18.04
N GLU A 463 -9.64 30.15 -19.25
CA GLU A 463 -10.18 29.60 -20.51
C GLU A 463 -9.31 28.44 -21.02
N GLN A 464 -8.05 28.34 -20.57
CA GLN A 464 -7.08 27.36 -21.03
C GLN A 464 -7.37 25.95 -20.48
N LYS A 465 -7.48 24.99 -21.40
CA LYS A 465 -7.83 23.60 -21.13
C LYS A 465 -6.62 22.68 -21.34
N THR A 466 -5.87 22.46 -20.28
CA THR A 466 -4.63 21.68 -20.35
C THR A 466 -4.26 21.10 -19.00
N ASP A 467 -3.58 19.96 -19.03
CA ASP A 467 -2.80 19.51 -17.89
C ASP A 467 -1.69 20.51 -17.59
N ARG A 468 -1.34 20.63 -16.31
CA ARG A 468 -0.33 21.59 -15.85
C ARG A 468 0.65 20.97 -14.86
N LEU A 469 1.92 21.34 -15.03
CA LEU A 469 2.97 21.12 -14.04
C LEU A 469 3.35 22.45 -13.38
N LEU A 470 3.17 22.54 -12.07
CA LEU A 470 3.55 23.69 -11.27
C LEU A 470 4.73 23.30 -10.38
N ILE A 471 5.80 24.09 -10.40
CA ILE A 471 7.02 23.83 -9.64
C ILE A 471 7.28 25.03 -8.73
N ASN A 472 7.02 24.88 -7.45
CA ASN A 472 7.28 25.88 -6.43
C ASN A 472 8.64 25.60 -5.77
N GLY A 473 9.69 26.06 -6.43
CA GLY A 473 11.11 25.83 -6.09
C GLY A 473 11.95 25.80 -7.37
N ASP A 474 13.21 25.41 -7.24
CA ASP A 474 14.18 25.41 -8.34
C ASP A 474 14.10 24.12 -9.17
N VAL A 475 14.40 24.26 -10.46
CA VAL A 475 14.50 23.20 -11.45
C VAL A 475 15.96 22.96 -11.80
N LEU A 476 16.38 21.70 -11.80
CA LEU A 476 17.70 21.27 -12.27
C LEU A 476 17.57 20.29 -13.45
N GLY A 477 18.31 20.55 -14.52
CA GLY A 477 18.36 19.73 -15.72
C GLY A 477 17.30 20.07 -16.78
N GLN A 478 17.15 19.20 -17.77
CA GLN A 478 16.27 19.38 -18.92
C GLN A 478 15.25 18.24 -19.02
N THR A 479 14.01 18.56 -19.39
CA THR A 479 12.93 17.60 -19.61
C THR A 479 12.39 17.68 -21.04
N THR A 480 12.27 16.52 -21.69
CA THR A 480 11.59 16.42 -22.98
C THR A 480 10.08 16.32 -22.76
N VAL A 481 9.35 17.28 -23.31
CA VAL A 481 7.90 17.42 -23.16
C VAL A 481 7.19 16.84 -24.38
N HIS A 482 6.27 15.92 -24.14
CA HIS A 482 5.31 15.41 -25.11
C HIS A 482 3.95 16.00 -24.76
N VAL A 483 3.28 16.57 -25.76
CA VAL A 483 1.93 17.10 -25.59
C VAL A 483 1.01 16.36 -26.53
N TYR A 484 -0.04 15.77 -25.97
CA TYR A 484 -1.06 15.05 -26.71
C TYR A 484 -2.30 15.91 -26.92
N LYS A 485 -2.83 15.84 -28.14
CA LYS A 485 -4.10 16.43 -28.52
C LYS A 485 -5.23 15.70 -27.80
N VAL A 486 -6.10 16.44 -27.13
CA VAL A 486 -7.40 15.92 -26.68
C VAL A 486 -8.40 15.93 -27.83
N SER A 487 -9.22 14.89 -27.94
CA SER A 487 -10.28 14.78 -28.96
C SER A 487 -11.14 16.04 -29.06
N GLY A 488 -11.47 16.46 -30.29
CA GLY A 488 -12.22 17.70 -30.55
C GLY A 488 -11.38 18.98 -30.56
N SER A 489 -10.07 18.93 -30.28
CA SER A 489 -9.22 20.13 -30.35
C SER A 489 -9.24 20.75 -31.75
N PRO A 490 -9.55 22.05 -31.88
CA PRO A 490 -9.68 22.70 -33.18
C PRO A 490 -8.34 22.99 -33.86
N GLY A 491 -7.22 22.93 -33.15
CA GLY A 491 -5.93 23.35 -33.69
C GLY A 491 -5.96 24.83 -34.06
N ALA A 492 -6.41 25.67 -33.12
CA ALA A 492 -6.62 27.09 -33.34
C ALA A 492 -5.36 27.94 -33.16
N PHE A 493 -5.40 29.13 -33.76
CA PHE A 493 -4.42 30.19 -33.56
C PHE A 493 -4.41 30.67 -32.10
N THR A 494 -3.26 30.65 -31.46
CA THR A 494 -3.08 31.07 -30.06
C THR A 494 -2.52 32.48 -29.89
N GLY A 495 -2.37 33.22 -31.00
CA GLY A 495 -1.93 34.61 -31.04
C GLY A 495 -0.61 34.84 -31.79
N ASP A 496 -0.32 36.10 -32.11
CA ASP A 496 0.88 36.58 -32.84
C ASP A 496 2.16 36.68 -31.96
N GLY A 497 2.12 36.11 -30.76
CA GLY A 497 3.20 36.17 -29.76
C GLY A 497 2.95 37.20 -28.65
N GLY A 498 3.57 36.96 -27.50
CA GLY A 498 3.44 37.81 -26.31
C GLY A 498 3.27 37.00 -25.04
N ASN A 499 3.72 37.54 -23.92
CA ASN A 499 3.74 36.85 -22.63
C ASN A 499 2.35 36.56 -22.01
N ASN A 500 1.27 36.95 -22.70
CA ASN A 500 -0.12 36.72 -22.32
C ASN A 500 -0.90 35.85 -23.34
N GLN A 501 -0.28 35.47 -24.45
CA GLN A 501 -0.87 34.64 -25.52
C GLN A 501 -0.45 33.17 -25.38
N GLY A 502 -1.03 32.23 -26.12
CA GLY A 502 -0.68 30.81 -25.95
C GLY A 502 -1.38 30.09 -24.80
N ILE A 503 -1.00 28.83 -24.58
CA ILE A 503 -1.52 27.94 -23.54
C ILE A 503 -0.40 27.61 -22.56
N SER A 504 -0.51 28.04 -21.30
CA SER A 504 0.50 27.77 -20.27
C SER A 504 0.40 26.32 -19.79
N ILE A 505 1.49 25.56 -19.90
CA ILE A 505 1.52 24.13 -19.55
C ILE A 505 2.46 23.82 -18.39
N ILE A 506 3.47 24.65 -18.17
CA ILE A 506 4.44 24.49 -17.06
C ILE A 506 4.75 25.85 -16.46
N GLN A 507 4.73 25.96 -15.13
CA GLN A 507 5.16 27.18 -14.42
C GLN A 507 6.18 26.85 -13.33
N VAL A 508 7.23 27.68 -13.23
CA VAL A 508 8.29 27.52 -12.22
C VAL A 508 8.40 28.80 -11.39
N TYR A 509 8.18 28.68 -10.08
CA TYR A 509 8.26 29.74 -9.08
C TYR A 509 9.60 29.67 -8.32
N GLY A 510 10.69 29.57 -9.07
CA GLY A 510 12.06 29.48 -8.60
C GLY A 510 13.03 29.65 -9.78
N GLN A 511 14.27 29.19 -9.61
CA GLN A 511 15.26 29.21 -10.67
C GLN A 511 14.99 28.11 -11.70
N ALA A 512 15.07 28.47 -12.98
CA ALA A 512 15.03 27.57 -14.12
C ALA A 512 15.82 28.21 -15.27
N ALA A 513 16.18 27.41 -16.26
CA ALA A 513 16.76 27.87 -17.51
C ALA A 513 15.67 27.99 -18.59
N GLN A 514 15.94 28.81 -19.62
CA GLN A 514 15.01 29.02 -20.73
C GLN A 514 14.68 27.71 -21.48
N ASP A 515 15.60 26.75 -21.44
CA ASP A 515 15.57 25.44 -22.09
C ASP A 515 15.38 24.27 -21.11
N SER A 516 15.01 24.53 -19.85
CA SER A 516 14.69 23.49 -18.86
C SER A 516 13.59 22.53 -19.32
N PHE A 517 12.71 22.98 -20.22
CA PHE A 517 11.66 22.17 -20.84
C PHE A 517 11.68 22.39 -22.36
N GLN A 518 11.69 21.29 -23.12
CA GLN A 518 11.78 21.32 -24.58
C GLN A 518 10.77 20.34 -25.19
N LEU A 519 10.03 20.76 -26.22
CA LEU A 519 9.13 19.85 -26.92
C LEU A 519 9.90 18.77 -27.66
N LYS A 520 9.39 17.54 -27.62
CA LYS A 520 9.86 16.49 -28.50
C LYS A 520 9.67 16.92 -29.96
N GLY A 521 10.77 16.98 -30.71
CA GLY A 521 10.75 17.39 -32.12
C GLY A 521 10.64 18.90 -32.34
N GLY A 522 10.64 19.72 -31.28
CA GLY A 522 10.64 21.18 -31.35
C GLY A 522 9.28 21.83 -31.61
N TYR A 523 8.28 21.07 -32.06
CA TYR A 523 6.91 21.52 -32.25
C TYR A 523 5.90 20.37 -32.17
N VAL A 524 4.62 20.71 -32.04
CA VAL A 524 3.47 19.79 -32.15
C VAL A 524 2.60 20.24 -33.32
N THR A 525 2.12 19.30 -34.13
CA THR A 525 1.15 19.55 -35.22
C THR A 525 -0.12 18.72 -35.00
N LEU A 526 -1.23 19.21 -35.57
CA LEU A 526 -2.50 18.50 -35.64
C LEU A 526 -2.83 18.28 -37.12
N GLU A 527 -3.36 17.10 -37.47
CA GLU A 527 -3.60 16.67 -38.86
C GLU A 527 -4.39 17.68 -39.70
N ASP A 528 -5.40 18.34 -39.11
CA ASP A 528 -6.26 19.32 -39.78
C ASP A 528 -5.98 20.78 -39.37
N SER A 529 -4.75 21.09 -38.94
CA SER A 529 -4.38 22.44 -38.49
C SER A 529 -3.22 23.00 -39.32
N PRO A 530 -3.31 24.26 -39.78
CA PRO A 530 -2.20 24.91 -40.48
C PRO A 530 -1.11 25.43 -39.52
N TYR A 531 -1.20 25.11 -38.23
CA TYR A 531 -0.31 25.65 -37.20
C TYR A 531 0.67 24.59 -36.65
N GLN A 532 1.91 25.03 -36.44
CA GLN A 532 2.88 24.37 -35.59
C GLN A 532 2.87 25.01 -34.20
N TYR A 533 2.72 24.22 -33.15
CA TYR A 533 2.78 24.70 -31.77
C TYR A 533 4.19 24.53 -31.22
N HIS A 534 4.81 25.64 -30.84
CA HIS A 534 6.13 25.69 -30.22
C HIS A 534 6.01 26.02 -28.74
N LEU A 535 6.97 25.54 -27.95
CA LEU A 535 7.08 25.91 -26.53
C LEU A 535 7.92 27.17 -26.39
N LYS A 536 7.29 28.24 -25.92
CA LYS A 536 7.92 29.53 -25.63
C LYS A 536 8.05 29.70 -24.12
N SER A 537 9.18 30.22 -23.67
CA SER A 537 9.48 30.40 -22.26
C SER A 537 9.59 31.89 -21.95
N TYR A 538 8.71 32.39 -21.07
CA TYR A 538 8.76 33.75 -20.53
C TYR A 538 9.21 33.69 -19.08
N GLY A 539 10.05 34.63 -18.64
CA GLY A 539 10.59 34.56 -17.28
C GLY A 539 11.69 35.57 -16.97
N PRO A 540 12.25 35.52 -15.74
CA PRO A 540 13.21 36.51 -15.23
C PRO A 540 14.41 36.78 -16.12
N SER A 541 14.90 35.76 -16.83
CA SER A 541 16.06 35.84 -17.73
C SER A 541 15.75 35.32 -19.13
N SER A 542 14.47 35.36 -19.54
CA SER A 542 14.08 35.00 -20.90
C SER A 542 14.39 36.12 -21.89
N THR A 543 14.85 35.75 -23.09
CA THR A 543 14.99 36.66 -24.23
C THR A 543 13.63 37.15 -24.77
N LEU A 544 12.53 36.47 -24.46
CA LEU A 544 11.17 36.84 -24.85
C LEU A 544 10.48 37.78 -23.84
N GLY A 545 11.18 38.12 -22.74
CA GLY A 545 10.66 38.98 -21.68
C GLY A 545 10.06 38.22 -20.49
N ALA A 546 9.60 38.98 -19.50
CA ALA A 546 9.04 38.45 -18.26
C ALA A 546 7.68 37.79 -18.48
N ALA A 547 7.35 36.77 -17.67
CA ALA A 547 6.02 36.17 -17.67
C ALA A 547 4.95 37.17 -17.19
N ASP A 548 3.76 37.14 -17.79
CA ASP A 548 2.62 37.99 -17.39
C ASP A 548 2.03 37.50 -16.06
N SER A 549 1.87 38.39 -15.09
CA SER A 549 1.25 38.08 -13.79
C SER A 549 -0.20 37.61 -13.91
N ASN A 550 -0.94 38.02 -14.94
CA ASN A 550 -2.31 37.56 -15.20
C ASN A 550 -2.38 36.08 -15.59
N GLN A 551 -1.26 35.50 -16.02
CA GLN A 551 -1.14 34.09 -16.38
C GLN A 551 -0.72 33.21 -15.21
N ARG A 552 -0.46 33.79 -14.05
CA ARG A 552 0.05 33.08 -12.87
C ARG A 552 -1.02 32.19 -12.23
N VAL A 553 -0.72 30.89 -12.11
CA VAL A 553 -1.61 29.92 -11.45
C VAL A 553 -1.55 30.05 -9.93
N LEU A 554 -0.36 29.91 -9.31
CA LEU A 554 -0.20 30.05 -7.86
C LEU A 554 -0.29 31.52 -7.45
N LYS A 555 -1.09 31.81 -6.41
CA LYS A 555 -1.30 33.19 -5.89
C LYS A 555 -0.18 33.69 -4.98
N ASN A 556 1.04 33.19 -5.17
CA ASN A 556 2.25 33.72 -4.52
C ASN A 556 2.76 34.99 -5.25
N THR A 557 3.74 35.68 -4.66
CA THR A 557 4.36 36.88 -5.23
C THR A 557 5.69 36.56 -5.93
N GLY A 558 6.31 37.54 -6.57
CA GLY A 558 7.64 37.40 -7.18
C GLY A 558 7.63 37.06 -8.66
N LYS A 559 8.81 36.97 -9.28
CA LYS A 559 8.95 36.59 -10.70
C LYS A 559 8.84 35.07 -10.85
N PHE A 560 8.40 34.60 -12.01
CA PHE A 560 8.25 33.17 -12.30
C PHE A 560 8.51 32.91 -13.78
N TRP A 561 8.77 31.65 -14.12
CA TRP A 561 8.83 31.18 -15.50
C TRP A 561 7.49 30.60 -15.92
N ASP A 562 7.11 30.88 -17.16
CA ASP A 562 5.90 30.35 -17.79
C ASP A 562 6.27 29.77 -19.16
N PHE A 563 6.08 28.46 -19.32
CA PHE A 563 6.33 27.73 -20.56
C PHE A 563 4.98 27.47 -21.25
N ARG A 564 4.83 28.06 -22.44
CA ARG A 564 3.55 28.21 -23.13
C ARG A 564 3.60 27.65 -24.53
N LEU A 565 2.53 26.98 -24.96
CA LEU A 565 2.35 26.55 -26.34
C LEU A 565 1.83 27.71 -27.18
N GLU A 566 2.59 28.10 -28.20
CA GLU A 566 2.25 29.15 -29.14
C GLU A 566 2.24 28.63 -30.58
N SER A 567 1.17 28.94 -31.31
CA SER A 567 0.99 28.57 -32.69
C SER A 567 1.82 29.45 -33.62
N LYS A 568 2.44 28.84 -34.62
CA LYS A 568 3.04 29.51 -35.77
C LYS A 568 2.41 28.96 -37.03
N LEU A 569 1.93 29.83 -37.91
CA LEU A 569 1.39 29.41 -39.20
C LEU A 569 2.52 28.76 -40.02
N VAL A 570 2.23 27.59 -40.60
CA VAL A 570 3.13 26.96 -41.57
C VAL A 570 2.96 27.72 -42.89
N ASP A 571 3.98 28.48 -43.27
CA ASP A 571 3.97 29.18 -44.55
C ASP A 571 4.02 28.14 -45.68
N SER A 572 2.97 28.11 -46.50
CA SER A 572 2.86 27.17 -47.62
C SER A 572 3.87 27.47 -48.74
N ALA A 573 4.56 28.62 -48.68
CA ALA A 573 5.51 29.08 -49.69
C ALA A 573 6.89 28.37 -49.65
N SER A 574 7.14 27.44 -48.71
CA SER A 574 8.40 26.68 -48.67
C SER A 574 8.31 25.27 -49.26
N PHE A 575 7.20 24.90 -49.91
CA PHE A 575 7.21 23.77 -50.83
C PHE A 575 7.81 24.24 -52.15
N ASP A 576 9.11 24.02 -52.30
CA ASP A 576 9.79 24.17 -53.59
C ASP A 576 9.28 23.03 -54.50
N ILE A 577 8.26 23.32 -55.33
CA ILE A 577 7.67 22.36 -56.28
C ILE A 577 8.63 22.10 -57.47
N THR A 578 9.90 22.50 -57.34
CA THR A 578 10.90 22.38 -58.42
C THR A 578 11.78 21.12 -58.31
N GLU A 579 11.59 20.26 -57.30
CA GLU A 579 12.24 18.93 -57.22
C GLU A 579 11.25 17.75 -57.34
N ILE A 580 10.34 17.80 -58.30
CA ILE A 580 9.60 16.60 -58.75
C ILE A 580 10.19 16.14 -60.09
N PHE A 581 11.28 15.36 -60.04
CA PHE A 581 11.65 14.51 -61.17
C PHE A 581 10.89 13.18 -61.07
N PRO A 582 10.12 12.77 -62.10
CA PRO A 582 9.64 11.40 -62.16
C PRO A 582 10.84 10.50 -62.48
N VAL A 583 11.38 9.81 -61.47
CA VAL A 583 12.26 8.66 -61.74
C VAL A 583 11.37 7.49 -62.11
N LEU A 584 11.45 7.13 -63.39
CA LEU A 584 10.87 5.93 -63.96
C LEU A 584 11.47 4.71 -63.26
N ASP A 585 10.63 3.89 -62.62
CA ASP A 585 11.01 2.63 -62.01
C ASP A 585 11.65 1.68 -63.05
N VAL A 586 12.90 1.29 -62.80
CA VAL A 586 13.47 0.05 -63.33
C VAL A 586 13.81 -0.83 -62.14
N ALA A 587 13.09 -1.95 -62.05
CA ALA A 587 13.25 -2.95 -61.01
C ALA A 587 14.66 -3.53 -60.96
N SER A 588 15.23 -3.63 -59.76
CA SER A 588 16.12 -4.73 -59.39
C SER A 588 16.09 -4.96 -57.88
N THR A 589 16.16 -6.23 -57.54
CA THR A 589 15.85 -6.92 -56.28
C THR A 589 16.95 -6.84 -55.21
N ASN A 590 16.51 -7.09 -53.97
CA ASN A 590 17.24 -7.50 -52.76
C ASN A 590 17.79 -6.35 -51.87
N ASP A 591 17.18 -6.11 -50.71
CA ASP A 591 17.52 -6.80 -49.47
C ASP A 591 16.59 -6.41 -48.30
N ASP A 592 16.46 -7.38 -47.40
CA ASP A 592 15.58 -7.52 -46.24
C ASP A 592 15.98 -6.62 -45.06
N VAL A 593 15.11 -5.70 -44.62
CA VAL A 593 15.06 -5.21 -43.22
C VAL A 593 13.63 -4.87 -42.81
N SER A 594 13.15 -5.64 -41.85
CA SER A 594 11.89 -5.55 -41.10
C SER A 594 11.50 -4.13 -40.65
N SER A 595 10.33 -3.69 -41.11
CA SER A 595 9.62 -2.48 -40.67
C SER A 595 8.86 -2.74 -39.36
N PHE A 596 9.19 -2.00 -38.30
CA PHE A 596 8.40 -1.96 -37.06
C PHE A 596 7.21 -0.99 -37.20
N PRO A 597 5.99 -1.34 -36.72
CA PRO A 597 4.86 -0.42 -36.69
C PRO A 597 4.97 0.63 -35.57
N LYS A 598 4.53 1.87 -35.85
CA LYS A 598 4.24 2.89 -34.83
C LYS A 598 3.11 2.39 -33.91
N ILE A 599 3.44 1.97 -32.70
CA ILE A 599 2.48 1.53 -31.69
C ILE A 599 2.51 2.51 -30.50
N HIS A 600 1.36 3.13 -30.22
CA HIS A 600 1.04 3.75 -28.93
C HIS A 600 1.30 2.75 -27.80
N PRO A 601 1.88 3.12 -26.64
CA PRO A 601 1.86 2.25 -25.48
C PRO A 601 0.43 2.18 -24.93
N SER A 602 -0.42 1.35 -25.56
CA SER A 602 -1.72 0.96 -25.02
C SER A 602 -1.48 -0.02 -23.87
N VAL A 603 -1.92 0.36 -22.68
CA VAL A 603 -2.00 -0.55 -21.54
C VAL A 603 -3.18 -1.50 -21.82
N THR A 604 -2.90 -2.67 -22.36
CA THR A 604 -3.84 -3.81 -22.36
C THR A 604 -3.85 -4.41 -20.97
N GLY A 605 -4.83 -4.01 -20.16
CA GLY A 605 -5.32 -4.83 -19.05
C GLY A 605 -6.39 -5.76 -19.60
N SER A 606 -6.24 -7.06 -19.35
CA SER A 606 -7.18 -8.09 -19.74
C SER A 606 -8.58 -7.80 -19.17
N GLU A 607 -9.54 -7.51 -20.05
CA GLU A 607 -10.96 -7.72 -19.78
C GLU A 607 -11.22 -9.22 -19.95
N VAL A 608 -11.73 -9.84 -18.89
CA VAL A 608 -12.26 -11.19 -18.93
C VAL A 608 -13.69 -11.08 -19.42
N ASP A 609 -13.92 -11.42 -20.69
CA ASP A 609 -15.25 -11.61 -21.24
C ASP A 609 -15.95 -12.76 -20.52
N ALA A 610 -17.01 -12.43 -19.79
CA ALA A 610 -17.99 -13.39 -19.33
C ALA A 610 -18.86 -13.80 -20.52
N ILE A 611 -18.63 -15.02 -21.01
CA ILE A 611 -19.54 -15.70 -21.95
C ILE A 611 -20.76 -16.14 -21.15
N ASP A 612 -21.87 -15.41 -21.28
CA ASP A 612 -23.20 -15.91 -20.93
C ASP A 612 -23.86 -16.45 -22.19
N SER A 613 -24.18 -17.74 -22.17
CA SER A 613 -25.00 -18.39 -23.18
C SER A 613 -25.99 -19.29 -22.46
N ASN A 614 -27.22 -18.80 -22.27
CA ASN A 614 -28.44 -19.60 -22.36
C ASN A 614 -29.70 -18.71 -22.36
N THR A 615 -30.35 -18.65 -23.53
CA THR A 615 -31.70 -18.10 -23.68
C THR A 615 -32.71 -19.26 -23.76
N LYS A 616 -33.67 -19.32 -22.83
CA LYS A 616 -35.09 -19.64 -23.10
C LYS A 616 -35.97 -19.36 -21.86
N PRO A 617 -37.29 -19.14 -22.03
CA PRO A 617 -38.01 -18.08 -21.33
C PRO A 617 -39.01 -18.61 -20.29
N LYS A 618 -39.43 -17.76 -19.36
CA LYS A 618 -40.65 -17.96 -18.56
C LYS A 618 -41.50 -16.68 -18.53
N PRO A 619 -42.84 -16.80 -18.39
CA PRO A 619 -43.82 -15.87 -18.92
C PRO A 619 -44.27 -14.82 -17.91
N GLN A 620 -44.94 -13.79 -18.45
CA GLN A 620 -45.57 -12.66 -17.78
C GLN A 620 -46.77 -13.04 -16.87
N GLU A 621 -46.89 -12.21 -15.82
CA GLU A 621 -48.09 -11.64 -15.15
C GLU A 621 -49.04 -12.54 -14.31
N PRO A 622 -49.85 -11.96 -13.38
CA PRO A 622 -50.11 -10.53 -13.11
C PRO A 622 -50.08 -10.07 -11.63
N SER A 623 -50.14 -8.73 -11.51
CA SER A 623 -50.47 -7.88 -10.37
C SER A 623 -51.70 -8.26 -9.54
N LEU A 624 -51.68 -7.96 -8.24
CA LEU A 624 -52.89 -7.61 -7.47
C LEU A 624 -52.59 -6.76 -6.23
N SER A 625 -53.57 -5.90 -5.95
CA SER A 625 -53.67 -4.75 -5.05
C SER A 625 -53.84 -5.04 -3.54
N SER A 626 -53.61 -3.99 -2.75
CA SER A 626 -53.75 -3.73 -1.28
C SER A 626 -55.15 -4.08 -0.66
N PRO A 627 -55.55 -3.78 0.62
CA PRO A 627 -54.94 -2.93 1.70
C PRO A 627 -55.20 -3.38 3.20
N VAL A 628 -54.97 -2.45 4.17
CA VAL A 628 -55.55 -2.30 5.56
C VAL A 628 -54.78 -3.01 6.70
N ALA A 629 -54.51 -2.51 7.93
CA ALA A 629 -54.75 -1.28 8.75
C ALA A 629 -53.70 -1.29 9.90
N SER A 630 -53.00 -0.19 10.21
CA SER A 630 -53.20 0.80 11.31
C SER A 630 -53.10 0.32 12.79
N SER A 631 -52.14 0.88 13.53
CA SER A 631 -52.32 1.62 14.81
C SER A 631 -50.95 2.20 15.22
N ASP A 632 -50.69 3.49 15.03
CA ASP A 632 -50.96 4.62 15.95
C ASP A 632 -50.17 4.61 17.27
N ARG A 633 -49.22 5.57 17.38
CA ARG A 633 -49.20 6.70 18.33
C ARG A 633 -47.92 7.53 18.10
N ASP A 634 -48.01 8.70 17.44
CA ASP A 634 -48.24 10.06 17.99
C ASP A 634 -47.08 10.53 18.90
N SER A 635 -46.11 11.30 18.38
CA SER A 635 -46.02 12.79 18.24
C SER A 635 -45.23 13.40 19.42
N SER A 636 -44.32 14.36 19.23
CA SER A 636 -44.55 15.71 18.69
C SER A 636 -43.26 16.42 18.24
N PHE A 637 -43.38 17.16 17.15
CA PHE A 637 -42.50 18.24 16.68
C PHE A 637 -42.43 19.40 17.68
N ILE A 638 -41.25 20.03 17.85
CA ILE A 638 -41.09 21.50 17.93
C ILE A 638 -39.77 21.91 17.24
N VAL A 639 -39.85 22.94 16.42
CA VAL A 639 -38.80 23.65 15.67
C VAL A 639 -38.28 24.85 16.49
N THR A 640 -37.00 25.22 16.30
CA THR A 640 -36.35 26.58 16.34
C THR A 640 -34.98 26.56 17.09
N PRO A 641 -34.11 27.60 16.98
CA PRO A 641 -33.33 28.08 15.83
C PRO A 641 -31.81 28.25 16.22
N PRO A 642 -30.91 28.90 15.43
CA PRO A 642 -29.45 28.87 15.67
C PRO A 642 -28.98 30.03 16.56
N ASN A 643 -28.01 29.78 17.44
CA ASN A 643 -27.36 30.83 18.24
C ASN A 643 -25.84 30.87 18.02
N THR A 644 -25.38 32.06 17.64
CA THR A 644 -24.01 32.59 17.73
C THR A 644 -23.55 32.78 19.18
N PRO A 645 -22.23 32.89 19.44
CA PRO A 645 -21.66 32.86 20.79
C PRO A 645 -21.58 34.24 21.42
N ASP A 646 -21.72 34.31 22.75
CA ASP A 646 -21.41 35.51 23.52
C ASP A 646 -20.45 35.18 24.67
N ILE A 647 -19.56 36.14 24.92
CA ILE A 647 -18.38 36.09 25.79
C ILE A 647 -18.81 36.39 27.23
N SER A 648 -18.31 35.63 28.22
CA SER A 648 -18.04 36.18 29.56
C SER A 648 -17.00 35.38 30.34
N VAL A 649 -15.95 36.12 30.67
CA VAL A 649 -14.85 35.94 31.63
C VAL A 649 -15.27 35.25 32.94
N LEU A 650 -14.48 34.26 33.38
CA LEU A 650 -14.33 33.90 34.79
C LEU A 650 -12.84 33.67 35.10
N GLU A 651 -12.36 34.54 35.98
CA GLU A 651 -11.03 34.67 36.53
C GLU A 651 -10.74 33.53 37.53
N VAL A 652 -9.60 32.84 37.38
CA VAL A 652 -9.13 31.85 38.37
C VAL A 652 -7.66 32.10 38.71
N GLN A 653 -7.44 32.18 40.03
CA GLN A 653 -6.23 32.57 40.74
C GLN A 653 -5.01 31.68 40.47
N HIS A 654 -3.83 32.30 40.46
CA HIS A 654 -2.52 31.65 40.33
C HIS A 654 -2.00 31.14 41.70
N PRO A 655 -1.38 29.94 41.77
CA PRO A 655 -0.58 29.52 42.92
C PRO A 655 0.88 30.05 42.86
N PRO A 656 1.57 30.17 44.00
CA PRO A 656 2.82 30.93 44.12
C PRO A 656 4.08 30.21 43.60
N LEU A 657 5.03 31.02 43.13
CA LEU A 657 6.39 30.66 42.70
C LEU A 657 7.19 29.91 43.78
N VAL A 658 7.85 28.82 43.39
CA VAL A 658 8.87 28.11 44.18
C VAL A 658 10.26 28.42 43.61
N SER A 659 11.17 28.80 44.50
CA SER A 659 12.56 29.21 44.23
C SER A 659 13.46 28.07 43.72
N PRO A 660 14.50 28.38 42.92
CA PRO A 660 15.42 27.37 42.36
C PRO A 660 16.46 26.87 43.40
N PRO A 661 16.97 25.63 43.26
CA PRO A 661 17.95 25.04 44.17
C PRO A 661 19.38 25.56 43.92
N PRO A 662 20.26 25.52 44.94
CA PRO A 662 21.61 26.09 44.89
C PRO A 662 22.61 25.22 44.12
N SER A 663 23.53 25.90 43.45
CA SER A 663 24.69 25.38 42.70
C SER A 663 25.73 24.71 43.61
N VAL A 664 26.10 23.47 43.31
CA VAL A 664 27.21 22.75 43.96
C VAL A 664 28.49 22.92 43.15
N SER A 665 29.52 23.44 43.82
CA SER A 665 30.89 23.62 43.34
C SER A 665 31.69 22.31 43.36
N ARG A 666 32.52 22.13 42.34
CA ARG A 666 33.43 20.98 42.14
C ARG A 666 34.76 21.25 42.88
N PRO A 667 35.30 20.30 43.66
CA PRO A 667 36.65 20.44 44.21
C PRO A 667 37.72 20.00 43.21
N ALA A 668 38.83 20.74 43.23
CA ALA A 668 40.08 20.40 42.56
C ALA A 668 40.83 19.32 43.37
N SER A 669 41.49 18.41 42.66
CA SER A 669 42.53 17.52 43.20
C SER A 669 43.81 17.79 42.43
N GLY A 670 44.87 18.09 43.18
CA GLY A 670 46.25 18.00 42.70
C GLY A 670 46.78 16.57 42.72
#